data_AF-A0AAF0EB17-F1
#
_entry.id   AF-A0AAF0EB17-F1
#
_cell.length_a   1.000
_cell.length_b   1.000
_cell.length_c   1.000
_cell.angle_alpha   90.00
_cell.angle_beta   90.00
_cell.angle_gamma   90.00
#
_symmetry.space_group_name_H-M   'P 1'
#
loop_
_entity.id
_entity.type
_entity.pdbx_description
1 polymer ?
#
loop_
_entity_poly.entity_id
_entity_poly.type
_entity_poly.pdbx_seq_one_letter_code
_entity_poly.pdbx_strand_id
1 'polypeptide(L)'
;MQDETMILNKVRQAMVYLETELRSAYMMEDAHLVEARAAKASSDVEKAELAIQTMAHSAWKLRMAAWALGPTPGEVSELPYMTQLHQLGGFVIAEAHILSRPLLNTRLPYNPQDCMLEQHTAGLHMEPFYGFVEHLHTVLTQENELVIRIFPAEQPVAAAMLERVAHTLLADYLATLLQCARRVSEEVYLEWFVQSLSHMQRLARLPGLDSETVQAILRQVWQKHLPDYLDAECGWMKQLLKETCDRWLDNLETMLQSWEKESIAAPPSAAEKRSFMSTFKDALVTPAVSTRITPASKSLEQLRAKRQGTSPRISSESPAPPTVTAGYMGVGDAPDVWDDDDENDDGPSAALEAAGPVSVQASGTSSTSKPWQMSSLLNLATAVELIDVARLSLQRLDMLQDCSASLREPVRRTIIDVVVALFASLNDEHMKPGFVTAREQIGSYSPKKHDREQPRGNAADHVGPLLLFFELVHIGDTIQQMGQVFFDRLGPRLLGKMDFTNAAVREKRRFENDLDEEVASGLSAGVELLVHQMEHIVLTHQHPRDYYPESEAVDISTPTQACAECCATLRVYCDMLAACADKAVLDVFYEEIGFRLYTVLCKHLKRQIISITGGFQVICDLNHYFQFIEGLRQPSLTARFAALKRIGSLYIVSEPKELAKMVQDPTLSHGIMRPEEMYEFLRARCDFKTIESNIDAEMYGIKIREDCVIV
;
A
#
# COMPACT_ATOMS: atom_id res chain seq x y z
N MET A 1 -28.75 -64.01 -37.77
CA MET A 1 -27.95 -63.53 -36.62
C MET A 1 -26.59 -64.22 -36.52
N GLN A 2 -26.47 -65.56 -36.45
CA GLN A 2 -25.15 -66.22 -36.38
C GLN A 2 -24.27 -65.99 -37.64
N ASP A 3 -24.82 -66.06 -38.85
CA ASP A 3 -24.05 -65.81 -40.09
C ASP A 3 -23.56 -64.37 -40.22
N GLU A 4 -24.36 -63.39 -39.77
CA GLU A 4 -24.01 -61.98 -39.81
C GLU A 4 -22.84 -61.67 -38.87
N THR A 5 -22.86 -62.20 -37.66
CA THR A 5 -21.73 -62.08 -36.72
C THR A 5 -20.45 -62.76 -37.22
N MET A 6 -20.57 -63.89 -37.93
CA MET A 6 -19.43 -64.59 -38.53
C MET A 6 -18.84 -63.81 -39.70
N ILE A 7 -19.68 -63.19 -40.53
CA ILE A 7 -19.24 -62.31 -41.63
C ILE A 7 -18.54 -61.07 -41.07
N LEU A 8 -19.13 -60.39 -40.09
CA LEU A 8 -18.53 -59.22 -39.44
C LEU A 8 -17.17 -59.55 -38.80
N ASN A 9 -17.03 -60.73 -38.18
CA ASN A 9 -15.75 -61.18 -37.62
C ASN A 9 -14.69 -61.44 -38.69
N LYS A 10 -15.06 -62.02 -39.84
CA LYS A 10 -14.13 -62.22 -40.98
C LYS A 10 -13.72 -60.89 -41.61
N VAL A 11 -14.65 -59.94 -41.75
CA VAL A 11 -14.35 -58.59 -42.23
C VAL A 11 -13.41 -57.86 -41.26
N ARG A 12 -13.62 -58.00 -39.95
CA ARG A 12 -12.71 -57.45 -38.93
C ARG A 12 -11.31 -58.06 -39.00
N GLN A 13 -11.20 -59.38 -39.18
CA GLN A 13 -9.89 -60.05 -39.36
C GLN A 13 -9.18 -59.59 -40.63
N ALA A 14 -9.90 -59.47 -41.75
CA ALA A 14 -9.35 -58.98 -43.01
C ALA A 14 -8.90 -57.51 -42.90
N MET A 15 -9.66 -56.67 -42.19
CA MET A 15 -9.31 -55.28 -41.94
C MET A 15 -8.02 -55.16 -41.13
N VAL A 16 -7.90 -55.88 -40.01
CA VAL A 16 -6.68 -55.89 -39.17
C VAL A 16 -5.47 -56.41 -39.96
N TYR A 17 -5.65 -57.45 -40.79
CA TYR A 17 -4.59 -57.94 -41.66
C TYR A 17 -4.12 -56.88 -42.66
N LEU A 18 -5.05 -56.22 -43.37
CA LEU A 18 -4.74 -55.15 -44.33
C LEU A 18 -4.07 -53.96 -43.65
N GLU A 19 -4.54 -53.55 -42.47
CA GLU A 19 -3.94 -52.49 -41.67
C GLU A 19 -2.50 -52.83 -41.25
N THR A 20 -2.23 -54.09 -40.90
CA THR A 20 -0.90 -54.56 -40.50
C THR A 20 0.06 -54.55 -41.70
N GLU A 21 -0.37 -55.08 -42.84
CA GLU A 21 0.42 -55.10 -44.09
C GLU A 21 0.72 -53.69 -44.59
N LEU A 22 -0.30 -52.81 -44.58
CA LEU A 22 -0.15 -51.40 -44.94
C LEU A 22 0.81 -50.68 -44.00
N ARG A 23 0.77 -50.96 -42.69
CA ARG A 23 1.72 -50.40 -41.73
C ARG A 23 3.15 -50.85 -42.02
N SER A 24 3.39 -52.13 -42.30
CA SER A 24 4.75 -52.60 -42.63
C SER A 24 5.28 -52.00 -43.93
N ALA A 25 4.44 -51.92 -44.97
CA ALA A 25 4.81 -51.31 -46.24
C ALA A 25 5.12 -49.81 -46.08
N TYR A 26 4.28 -49.12 -45.30
CA TYR A 26 4.49 -47.71 -44.97
C TYR A 26 5.83 -47.47 -44.26
N MET A 27 6.15 -48.25 -43.22
CA MET A 27 7.41 -48.07 -42.47
C MET A 27 8.65 -48.33 -43.33
N MET A 28 8.55 -49.23 -44.32
CA MET A 28 9.65 -49.48 -45.26
C MET A 28 9.86 -48.30 -46.22
N GLU A 29 8.78 -47.76 -46.81
CA GLU A 29 8.89 -46.59 -47.69
C GLU A 29 9.23 -45.30 -46.94
N ASP A 30 8.79 -45.15 -45.68
CA ASP A 30 9.18 -44.04 -44.81
C ASP A 30 10.68 -44.06 -44.51
N ALA A 31 11.27 -45.24 -44.28
CA ALA A 31 12.71 -45.40 -44.15
C ALA A 31 13.45 -45.03 -45.44
N HIS A 32 12.96 -45.48 -46.61
CA HIS A 32 13.51 -45.08 -47.91
C HIS A 32 13.44 -43.57 -48.13
N LEU A 33 12.35 -42.92 -47.72
CA LEU A 33 12.18 -41.47 -47.83
C LEU A 33 13.20 -40.73 -46.96
N VAL A 34 13.47 -41.21 -45.74
CA VAL A 34 14.51 -40.64 -44.87
C VAL A 34 15.89 -40.78 -45.51
N GLU A 35 16.22 -41.95 -46.06
CA GLU A 35 17.49 -42.20 -46.76
C GLU A 35 17.65 -41.36 -48.04
N ALA A 36 16.60 -41.25 -48.85
CA ALA A 36 16.59 -40.46 -50.08
C ALA A 36 16.76 -38.95 -49.80
N ARG A 37 16.16 -38.46 -48.71
CA ARG A 37 16.37 -37.08 -48.23
C ARG A 37 17.78 -36.84 -47.74
N ALA A 38 18.38 -37.80 -47.04
CA ALA A 38 19.79 -37.73 -46.64
C ALA A 38 20.74 -37.72 -47.85
N ALA A 39 20.40 -38.47 -48.91
CA ALA A 39 21.15 -38.53 -50.17
C ALA A 39 20.89 -37.34 -51.14
N LYS A 40 19.96 -36.43 -50.81
CA LYS A 40 19.51 -35.30 -51.67
C LYS A 40 19.05 -35.73 -53.07
N ALA A 41 18.54 -36.95 -53.22
CA ALA A 41 18.09 -37.50 -54.50
C ALA A 41 16.63 -37.09 -54.80
N SER A 42 16.43 -35.95 -55.48
CA SER A 42 15.09 -35.36 -55.71
C SER A 42 14.07 -36.31 -56.35
N SER A 43 14.49 -37.15 -57.32
CA SER A 43 13.57 -38.06 -58.02
C SER A 43 13.08 -39.22 -57.14
N ASP A 44 13.91 -39.67 -56.20
CA ASP A 44 13.58 -40.80 -55.34
C ASP A 44 12.71 -40.34 -54.15
N VAL A 45 12.91 -39.10 -53.69
CA VAL A 45 12.02 -38.45 -52.71
C VAL A 45 10.59 -38.31 -53.25
N GLU A 46 10.41 -37.82 -54.49
CA GLU A 46 9.08 -37.67 -55.09
C GLU A 46 8.34 -39.01 -55.26
N LYS A 47 9.06 -40.07 -55.65
CA LYS A 47 8.49 -41.41 -55.80
C LYS A 47 8.07 -42.00 -54.45
N ALA A 48 8.92 -41.87 -53.43
CA ALA A 48 8.62 -42.34 -52.08
C ALA A 48 7.45 -41.56 -51.46
N GLU A 49 7.38 -40.24 -51.65
CA GLU A 49 6.26 -39.40 -51.18
C GLU A 49 4.94 -39.80 -51.84
N LEU A 50 4.93 -40.06 -53.15
CA LEU A 50 3.73 -40.52 -53.87
C LEU A 50 3.26 -41.91 -53.41
N ALA A 51 4.21 -42.82 -53.17
CA ALA A 51 3.91 -44.16 -52.64
C ALA A 51 3.28 -44.07 -51.25
N ILE A 52 3.89 -43.30 -50.35
CA ILE A 52 3.39 -43.05 -49.00
C ILE A 52 2.00 -42.38 -49.02
N GLN A 53 1.80 -41.38 -49.88
CA GLN A 53 0.51 -40.72 -50.05
C GLN A 53 -0.57 -41.72 -50.48
N THR A 54 -0.27 -42.59 -51.43
CA THR A 54 -1.21 -43.61 -51.91
C THR A 54 -1.59 -44.58 -50.79
N MET A 55 -0.62 -45.00 -49.97
CA MET A 55 -0.85 -45.87 -48.81
C MET A 55 -1.71 -45.17 -47.74
N ALA A 56 -1.40 -43.92 -47.40
CA ALA A 56 -2.17 -43.11 -46.45
C ALA A 56 -3.64 -42.94 -46.88
N HIS A 57 -3.88 -42.63 -48.15
CA HIS A 57 -5.24 -42.50 -48.70
C HIS A 57 -5.99 -43.85 -48.73
N SER A 58 -5.27 -44.95 -48.94
CA SER A 58 -5.85 -46.30 -48.95
C SER A 58 -6.25 -46.73 -47.54
N ALA A 59 -5.41 -46.45 -46.53
CA ALA A 59 -5.76 -46.65 -45.13
C ALA A 59 -6.92 -45.76 -44.68
N TRP A 60 -6.98 -44.50 -45.13
CA TRP A 60 -8.11 -43.63 -44.83
C TRP A 60 -9.43 -44.17 -45.38
N LYS A 61 -9.44 -44.78 -46.58
CA LYS A 61 -10.64 -45.41 -47.15
C LYS A 61 -11.11 -46.63 -46.33
N LEU A 62 -10.21 -47.33 -45.63
CA LEU A 62 -10.57 -48.44 -44.75
C LEU A 62 -11.44 -48.00 -43.56
N ARG A 63 -11.49 -46.70 -43.24
CA ARG A 63 -12.43 -46.16 -42.23
C ARG A 63 -13.89 -46.51 -42.51
N MET A 64 -14.27 -46.64 -43.77
CA MET A 64 -15.66 -46.99 -44.15
C MET A 64 -16.03 -48.39 -43.68
N ALA A 65 -15.06 -49.31 -43.65
CA ALA A 65 -15.23 -50.64 -43.07
C ALA A 65 -15.27 -50.59 -41.54
N ALA A 66 -14.43 -49.76 -40.91
CA ALA A 66 -14.45 -49.54 -39.46
C ALA A 66 -15.79 -48.93 -38.97
N TRP A 67 -16.35 -47.98 -39.71
CA TRP A 67 -17.67 -47.39 -39.43
C TRP A 67 -18.80 -48.43 -39.50
N ALA A 68 -18.75 -49.33 -40.49
CA ALA A 68 -19.73 -50.40 -40.64
C ALA A 68 -19.63 -51.49 -39.55
N LEU A 69 -18.46 -51.67 -38.94
CA LEU A 69 -18.18 -52.68 -37.91
C LEU A 69 -18.45 -52.20 -36.47
N GLY A 70 -18.78 -50.92 -36.29
CA GLY A 70 -18.93 -50.26 -34.99
C GLY A 70 -17.59 -50.00 -34.28
N PRO A 71 -17.57 -49.12 -33.24
CA PRO A 71 -16.34 -48.76 -32.55
C PRO A 71 -15.69 -50.00 -31.92
N THR A 72 -14.40 -50.21 -32.18
CA THR A 72 -13.60 -51.19 -31.45
C THR A 72 -13.40 -50.69 -30.02
N PRO A 73 -13.63 -51.50 -28.97
CA PRO A 73 -13.27 -51.13 -27.60
C PRO A 73 -11.75 -51.12 -27.49
N GLY A 74 -11.14 -49.97 -27.77
CA GLY A 74 -9.73 -49.68 -27.57
C GLY A 74 -9.57 -48.65 -26.46
N GLU A 75 -8.44 -48.72 -25.76
CA GLU A 75 -8.07 -47.83 -24.66
C GLU A 75 -8.33 -46.37 -25.01
N VAL A 76 -9.14 -45.71 -24.19
CA VAL A 76 -9.37 -44.27 -24.28
C VAL A 76 -8.04 -43.59 -23.99
N SER A 77 -7.40 -43.06 -25.03
CA SER A 77 -6.19 -42.24 -24.88
C SER A 77 -6.55 -40.98 -24.07
N GLU A 78 -5.71 -40.56 -23.13
CA GLU A 78 -5.92 -39.33 -22.32
C GLU A 78 -5.92 -38.03 -23.16
N LEU A 79 -5.58 -38.16 -24.45
CA LEU A 79 -5.31 -37.08 -25.39
C LEU A 79 -6.51 -36.87 -26.35
N PRO A 80 -7.18 -35.69 -26.35
CA PRO A 80 -8.39 -35.45 -27.13
C PRO A 80 -8.24 -35.58 -28.65
N TYR A 81 -7.15 -35.09 -29.26
CA TYR A 81 -7.00 -35.15 -30.73
C TYR A 81 -6.56 -36.54 -31.21
N MET A 82 -5.73 -37.24 -30.43
CA MET A 82 -5.46 -38.67 -30.65
C MET A 82 -6.73 -39.51 -30.52
N THR A 83 -7.59 -39.21 -29.55
CA THR A 83 -8.88 -39.90 -29.39
C THR A 83 -9.81 -39.62 -30.57
N GLN A 84 -9.86 -38.37 -31.05
CA GLN A 84 -10.59 -38.02 -32.26
C GLN A 84 -10.07 -38.78 -33.48
N LEU A 85 -8.75 -38.92 -33.62
CA LEU A 85 -8.12 -39.71 -34.68
C LEU A 85 -8.54 -41.19 -34.61
N HIS A 86 -8.57 -41.77 -33.41
CA HIS A 86 -8.96 -43.17 -33.19
C HIS A 86 -10.46 -43.39 -33.47
N GLN A 87 -11.31 -42.42 -33.12
CA GLN A 87 -12.75 -42.46 -33.38
C GLN A 87 -13.11 -42.42 -34.86
N LEU A 88 -12.30 -41.73 -35.69
CA LEU A 88 -12.53 -41.60 -37.13
C LEU A 88 -12.18 -42.87 -37.91
N GLY A 89 -11.40 -43.80 -37.34
CA GLY A 89 -10.93 -45.03 -38.00
C GLY A 89 -9.85 -44.77 -39.07
N GLY A 90 -9.20 -45.83 -39.56
CA GLY A 90 -8.12 -45.71 -40.57
C GLY A 90 -6.88 -44.95 -40.05
N PHE A 91 -6.67 -44.96 -38.73
CA PHE A 91 -5.61 -44.19 -38.06
C PHE A 91 -4.24 -44.88 -38.07
N VAL A 92 -4.16 -46.16 -38.44
CA VAL A 92 -2.95 -47.00 -38.27
C VAL A 92 -1.72 -46.42 -38.95
N ILE A 93 -1.85 -45.87 -40.16
CA ILE A 93 -0.74 -45.21 -40.86
C ILE A 93 -0.41 -43.84 -40.22
N ALA A 94 -1.42 -43.08 -39.80
CA ALA A 94 -1.20 -41.80 -39.13
C ALA A 94 -0.50 -41.96 -37.77
N GLU A 95 -0.88 -42.97 -37.00
CA GLU A 95 -0.23 -43.32 -35.73
C GLU A 95 1.21 -43.82 -35.97
N ALA A 96 1.42 -44.70 -36.94
CA ALA A 96 2.75 -45.15 -37.32
C ALA A 96 3.65 -43.99 -37.78
N HIS A 97 3.09 -43.06 -38.55
CA HIS A 97 3.77 -41.84 -38.98
C HIS A 97 4.20 -40.96 -37.81
N ILE A 98 3.29 -40.72 -36.85
CA ILE A 98 3.58 -39.93 -35.64
C ILE A 98 4.69 -40.60 -34.82
N LEU A 99 4.60 -41.92 -34.59
CA LEU A 99 5.57 -42.67 -33.79
C LEU A 99 6.94 -42.83 -34.47
N SER A 100 6.99 -42.84 -35.81
CA SER A 100 8.26 -42.98 -36.55
C SER A 100 9.07 -41.68 -36.60
N ARG A 101 8.48 -40.53 -36.25
CA ARG A 101 9.15 -39.23 -36.39
C ARG A 101 10.43 -39.16 -35.52
N PRO A 102 11.55 -38.68 -36.07
CA PRO A 102 12.81 -38.58 -35.35
C PRO A 102 12.76 -37.61 -34.17
N LEU A 103 11.83 -36.64 -34.19
CA LEU A 103 11.60 -35.70 -33.09
C LEU A 103 11.36 -36.42 -31.75
N LEU A 104 10.58 -37.51 -31.75
CA LEU A 104 10.21 -38.23 -30.54
C LEU A 104 11.29 -39.23 -30.08
N ASN A 105 12.14 -39.69 -31.00
CA ASN A 105 13.06 -40.80 -30.78
C ASN A 105 14.54 -40.40 -30.70
N THR A 106 14.88 -39.16 -31.09
CA THR A 106 16.26 -38.64 -31.11
C THR A 106 16.51 -37.76 -29.89
N ARG A 107 17.74 -37.78 -29.35
CA ARG A 107 18.14 -36.83 -28.29
C ARG A 107 18.05 -35.41 -28.84
N LEU A 108 17.29 -34.56 -28.14
CA LEU A 108 17.19 -33.15 -28.47
C LEU A 108 18.56 -32.47 -28.33
N PRO A 109 18.90 -31.53 -29.23
CA PRO A 109 20.19 -30.83 -29.20
C PRO A 109 20.31 -29.80 -28.06
N TYR A 110 19.22 -29.46 -27.39
CA TYR A 110 19.18 -28.47 -26.31
C TYR A 110 18.79 -29.14 -24.99
N ASN A 111 19.67 -29.10 -23.99
CA ASN A 111 19.39 -29.63 -22.66
C ASN A 111 18.75 -28.52 -21.78
N PRO A 112 17.64 -28.79 -21.08
CA PRO A 112 17.05 -27.84 -20.11
C PRO A 112 18.05 -27.31 -19.07
N GLN A 113 19.09 -28.09 -18.74
CA GLN A 113 20.11 -27.70 -17.76
C GLN A 113 21.03 -26.57 -18.26
N ASP A 114 21.20 -26.43 -19.58
CA ASP A 114 22.03 -25.37 -20.17
C ASP A 114 21.42 -23.96 -19.97
N CYS A 115 20.13 -23.91 -19.63
CA CYS A 115 19.43 -22.69 -19.22
C CYS A 115 19.83 -22.21 -17.82
N MET A 116 20.53 -23.03 -17.03
CA MET A 116 20.98 -22.73 -15.68
C MET A 116 22.51 -22.73 -15.63
N LEU A 117 23.14 -21.57 -15.81
CA LEU A 117 24.59 -21.44 -15.64
C LEU A 117 24.97 -21.54 -14.16
N GLU A 118 26.02 -22.30 -13.85
CA GLU A 118 26.38 -22.61 -12.46
C GLU A 118 26.90 -21.40 -11.65
N GLN A 119 27.34 -20.26 -12.24
CA GLN A 119 28.00 -19.20 -11.46
C GLN A 119 27.83 -17.76 -12.01
N HIS A 120 27.33 -16.87 -11.15
CA HIS A 120 27.55 -15.40 -11.09
C HIS A 120 26.93 -14.41 -12.10
N THR A 121 26.10 -14.80 -13.07
CA THR A 121 25.31 -13.81 -13.83
C THR A 121 23.87 -13.82 -13.36
N ALA A 122 23.42 -12.72 -12.75
CA ALA A 122 22.08 -12.52 -12.22
C ALA A 122 20.98 -12.33 -13.30
N GLY A 123 21.15 -12.98 -14.46
CA GLY A 123 20.25 -12.92 -15.60
C GLY A 123 19.78 -14.31 -16.03
N LEU A 124 18.52 -14.39 -16.46
CA LEU A 124 17.95 -15.59 -17.08
C LEU A 124 18.72 -15.89 -18.38
N HIS A 125 19.38 -17.05 -18.47
CA HIS A 125 20.05 -17.49 -19.68
C HIS A 125 19.04 -18.11 -20.65
N MET A 126 18.36 -17.23 -21.42
CA MET A 126 17.25 -17.62 -22.30
C MET A 126 17.71 -18.18 -23.66
N GLU A 127 18.98 -18.03 -24.04
CA GLU A 127 19.48 -18.42 -25.37
C GLU A 127 19.27 -19.90 -25.72
N PRO A 128 19.55 -20.87 -24.83
CA PRO A 128 19.33 -22.29 -25.13
C PRO A 128 17.84 -22.62 -25.26
N PHE A 129 16.99 -21.93 -24.47
CA PHE A 129 15.54 -22.05 -24.58
C PHE A 129 15.03 -21.47 -25.91
N TYR A 130 15.55 -20.32 -26.36
CA TYR A 130 15.21 -19.78 -27.67
C TYR A 130 15.62 -20.70 -28.81
N GLY A 131 16.83 -21.25 -28.76
CA GLY A 131 17.29 -22.25 -29.72
C GLY A 131 16.38 -23.48 -29.75
N PHE A 132 15.95 -23.96 -28.57
CA PHE A 132 14.98 -25.06 -28.47
C PHE A 132 13.64 -24.72 -29.13
N VAL A 133 13.05 -23.56 -28.84
CA VAL A 133 11.76 -23.13 -29.41
C VAL A 133 11.86 -22.92 -30.93
N GLU A 134 12.94 -22.32 -31.42
CA GLU A 134 13.17 -22.11 -32.85
C GLU A 134 13.39 -23.41 -33.61
N HIS A 135 14.14 -24.34 -33.01
CA HIS A 135 14.30 -25.69 -33.55
C HIS A 135 12.96 -26.42 -33.62
N LEU A 136 12.20 -26.41 -32.53
CA LEU A 136 10.87 -27.04 -32.48
C LEU A 136 9.93 -26.43 -33.51
N HIS A 137 9.92 -25.10 -33.67
CA HIS A 137 9.16 -24.40 -34.70
C HIS A 137 9.53 -24.88 -36.10
N THR A 138 10.83 -24.93 -36.41
CA THR A 138 11.33 -25.29 -37.74
C THR A 138 10.98 -26.72 -38.09
N VAL A 139 11.19 -27.66 -37.18
CA VAL A 139 10.90 -29.07 -37.45
C VAL A 139 9.39 -29.33 -37.51
N LEU A 140 8.58 -28.74 -36.60
CA LEU A 140 7.12 -28.87 -36.68
C LEU A 140 6.54 -28.25 -37.96
N THR A 141 7.13 -27.17 -38.46
CA THR A 141 6.73 -26.57 -39.74
C THR A 141 6.97 -27.54 -40.89
N GLN A 142 8.16 -28.15 -40.95
CA GLN A 142 8.53 -29.12 -41.99
C GLN A 142 7.67 -30.38 -41.94
N GLU A 143 7.42 -30.91 -40.74
CA GLU A 143 6.57 -32.10 -40.56
C GLU A 143 5.10 -31.78 -40.88
N ASN A 144 4.59 -30.59 -40.53
CA ASN A 144 3.23 -30.21 -40.90
C ASN A 144 3.06 -30.03 -42.42
N GLU A 145 4.02 -29.44 -43.12
CA GLU A 145 4.02 -29.38 -44.59
C GLU A 145 4.01 -30.79 -45.22
N LEU A 146 4.74 -31.73 -44.63
CA LEU A 146 4.76 -33.12 -45.03
C LEU A 146 3.41 -33.80 -44.80
N VAL A 147 2.79 -33.58 -43.64
CA VAL A 147 1.47 -34.10 -43.31
C VAL A 147 0.41 -33.58 -44.29
N ILE A 148 0.44 -32.29 -44.63
CA ILE A 148 -0.47 -31.68 -45.62
C ILE A 148 -0.33 -32.34 -47.00
N ARG A 149 0.87 -32.78 -47.39
CA ARG A 149 1.12 -33.45 -48.68
C ARG A 149 0.66 -34.91 -48.69
N ILE A 150 0.83 -35.64 -47.58
CA ILE A 150 0.64 -37.09 -47.52
C ILE A 150 -0.79 -37.48 -47.10
N PHE A 151 -1.37 -36.78 -46.13
CA PHE A 151 -2.64 -37.17 -45.53
C PHE A 151 -3.82 -36.34 -46.06
N PRO A 152 -5.04 -36.91 -46.09
CA PRO A 152 -6.25 -36.16 -46.42
C PRO A 152 -6.53 -35.03 -45.41
N ALA A 153 -7.02 -33.88 -45.89
CA ALA A 153 -7.34 -32.72 -45.04
C ALA A 153 -8.41 -32.97 -43.96
N GLU A 154 -9.23 -34.02 -44.12
CA GLU A 154 -10.25 -34.42 -43.15
C GLU A 154 -9.66 -35.12 -41.90
N GLN A 155 -8.39 -35.56 -41.96
CA GLN A 155 -7.77 -36.32 -40.88
C GLN A 155 -6.93 -35.41 -39.97
N PRO A 156 -7.19 -35.35 -38.65
CA PRO A 156 -6.50 -34.42 -37.73
C PRO A 156 -5.09 -34.89 -37.32
N VAL A 157 -4.27 -35.35 -38.28
CA VAL A 157 -2.93 -35.91 -38.02
C VAL A 157 -1.98 -34.87 -37.46
N ALA A 158 -1.98 -33.64 -38.00
CA ALA A 158 -1.11 -32.56 -37.53
C ALA A 158 -1.43 -32.14 -36.07
N ALA A 159 -2.72 -32.11 -35.70
CA ALA A 159 -3.14 -31.79 -34.34
C ALA A 159 -2.76 -32.91 -33.36
N ALA A 160 -2.98 -34.17 -33.75
CA ALA A 160 -2.60 -35.34 -32.96
C ALA A 160 -1.07 -35.46 -32.77
N MET A 161 -0.29 -35.11 -33.79
CA MET A 161 1.18 -35.07 -33.73
C MET A 161 1.65 -33.98 -32.76
N LEU A 162 1.12 -32.77 -32.87
CA LEU A 162 1.45 -31.66 -31.98
C LEU A 162 1.10 -32.00 -30.52
N GLU A 163 -0.06 -32.61 -30.30
CA GLU A 163 -0.51 -33.05 -28.99
C GLU A 163 0.42 -34.10 -28.37
N ARG A 164 0.90 -35.05 -29.17
CA ARG A 164 1.89 -36.03 -28.71
C ARG A 164 3.22 -35.37 -28.36
N VAL A 165 3.75 -34.52 -29.25
CA VAL A 165 5.00 -33.76 -29.03
C VAL A 165 4.91 -32.90 -27.78
N ALA A 166 3.77 -32.24 -27.56
CA ALA A 166 3.52 -31.43 -26.36
C ALA A 166 3.55 -32.28 -25.08
N HIS A 167 2.96 -33.49 -25.11
CA HIS A 167 2.88 -34.35 -23.94
C HIS A 167 4.15 -35.15 -23.62
N THR A 168 4.95 -35.50 -24.63
CA THR A 168 6.14 -36.34 -24.42
C THR A 168 7.44 -35.55 -24.38
N LEU A 169 7.59 -34.52 -25.22
CA LEU A 169 8.83 -33.75 -25.29
C LEU A 169 8.71 -32.45 -24.49
N LEU A 170 7.67 -31.67 -24.75
CA LEU A 170 7.54 -30.36 -24.13
C LEU A 170 7.22 -30.45 -22.63
N ALA A 171 6.38 -31.40 -22.22
CA ALA A 171 6.08 -31.64 -20.80
C ALA A 171 7.32 -32.07 -20.02
N ASP A 172 8.10 -33.03 -20.54
CA ASP A 172 9.33 -33.50 -19.88
C ASP A 172 10.41 -32.40 -19.85
N TYR A 173 10.55 -31.65 -20.94
CA TYR A 173 11.47 -30.51 -21.02
C TYR A 173 11.08 -29.42 -20.01
N LEU A 174 9.80 -29.02 -19.96
CA LEU A 174 9.28 -28.01 -19.04
C LEU A 174 9.41 -28.46 -17.58
N ALA A 175 9.05 -29.70 -17.27
CA ALA A 175 9.18 -30.25 -15.92
C ALA A 175 10.64 -30.23 -15.44
N THR A 176 11.58 -30.61 -16.30
CA THR A 176 13.03 -30.57 -16.00
C THR A 176 13.51 -29.14 -15.82
N LEU A 177 13.14 -28.22 -16.73
CA LEU A 177 13.50 -26.80 -16.67
C LEU A 177 13.01 -26.15 -15.37
N LEU A 178 11.73 -26.36 -15.02
CA LEU A 178 11.13 -25.81 -13.81
C LEU A 178 11.74 -26.42 -12.55
N GLN A 179 12.05 -27.72 -12.54
CA GLN A 179 12.73 -28.35 -11.42
C GLN A 179 14.15 -27.79 -11.23
N CYS A 180 14.90 -27.59 -12.32
CA CYS A 180 16.21 -26.94 -12.28
C CYS A 180 16.10 -25.50 -11.76
N ALA A 181 15.12 -24.72 -12.24
CA ALA A 181 14.86 -23.36 -11.77
C ALA A 181 14.56 -23.32 -10.26
N ARG A 182 13.73 -24.24 -9.77
CA ARG A 182 13.33 -24.33 -8.34
C ARG A 182 14.50 -24.68 -7.42
N ARG A 183 15.52 -25.38 -7.93
CA ARG A 183 16.76 -25.68 -7.17
C ARG A 183 17.65 -24.44 -6.98
N VAL A 184 17.57 -23.47 -7.89
CA VAL A 184 18.33 -22.23 -7.82
C VAL A 184 17.67 -21.26 -6.84
N SER A 185 16.43 -20.88 -7.12
CA SER A 185 15.60 -20.08 -6.21
C SER A 185 14.13 -20.14 -6.64
N GLU A 186 13.23 -19.86 -5.70
CA GLU A 186 11.80 -19.78 -6.00
C GLU A 186 11.49 -18.66 -6.99
N GLU A 187 12.20 -17.53 -6.93
CA GLU A 187 12.07 -16.41 -7.87
C GLU A 187 12.39 -16.78 -9.30
N VAL A 188 13.49 -17.50 -9.50
CA VAL A 188 13.94 -17.94 -10.82
C VAL A 188 12.91 -18.93 -11.38
N TYR A 189 12.36 -19.79 -10.53
CA TYR A 189 11.23 -20.65 -10.91
C TYR A 189 9.99 -19.86 -11.36
N LEU A 190 9.57 -18.86 -10.59
CA LEU A 190 8.40 -18.03 -10.93
C LEU A 190 8.60 -17.31 -12.26
N GLU A 191 9.80 -16.77 -12.51
CA GLU A 191 10.06 -16.05 -13.74
C GLU A 191 10.19 -16.98 -14.95
N TRP A 192 10.87 -18.12 -14.83
CA TRP A 192 10.93 -19.11 -15.91
C TRP A 192 9.56 -19.64 -16.30
N PHE A 193 8.64 -19.81 -15.35
CA PHE A 193 7.28 -20.24 -15.66
C PHE A 193 6.58 -19.26 -16.61
N VAL A 194 6.60 -17.96 -16.30
CA VAL A 194 5.95 -16.93 -17.11
C VAL A 194 6.67 -16.73 -18.46
N GLN A 195 8.01 -16.66 -18.44
CA GLN A 195 8.80 -16.44 -19.66
C GLN A 195 8.71 -17.63 -20.63
N SER A 196 8.75 -18.87 -20.12
CA SER A 196 8.59 -20.07 -20.96
C SER A 196 7.24 -20.08 -21.67
N LEU A 197 6.16 -19.72 -20.97
CA LEU A 197 4.82 -19.62 -21.56
C LEU A 197 4.76 -18.51 -22.62
N SER A 198 5.26 -17.31 -22.31
CA SER A 198 5.25 -16.17 -23.23
C SER A 198 5.98 -16.47 -24.54
N HIS A 199 7.16 -17.08 -24.46
CA HIS A 199 7.94 -17.41 -25.66
C HIS A 199 7.38 -18.57 -26.46
N MET A 200 6.69 -19.52 -25.81
CA MET A 200 6.03 -20.63 -26.50
C MET A 200 4.83 -20.19 -27.33
N GLN A 201 4.30 -18.99 -27.11
CA GLN A 201 3.30 -18.38 -28.01
C GLN A 201 3.83 -18.18 -29.44
N ARG A 202 5.16 -18.15 -29.66
CA ARG A 202 5.74 -18.09 -31.01
C ARG A 202 5.40 -19.31 -31.85
N LEU A 203 5.13 -20.47 -31.22
CA LEU A 203 4.70 -21.68 -31.90
C LEU A 203 3.23 -21.65 -32.33
N ALA A 204 2.46 -20.62 -31.99
CA ALA A 204 1.03 -20.54 -32.34
C ALA A 204 0.75 -20.46 -33.85
N ARG A 205 1.76 -20.19 -34.68
CA ARG A 205 1.64 -20.06 -36.14
C ARG A 205 2.30 -21.24 -36.84
N LEU A 206 1.59 -22.37 -36.93
CA LEU A 206 2.04 -23.54 -37.69
C LEU A 206 1.20 -23.69 -38.96
N PRO A 207 1.81 -24.09 -40.10
CA PRO A 207 1.07 -24.30 -41.34
C PRO A 207 0.07 -25.46 -41.19
N GLY A 208 -1.15 -25.29 -41.70
CA GLY A 208 -2.20 -26.33 -41.70
C GLY A 208 -2.94 -26.54 -40.38
N LEU A 209 -2.69 -25.72 -39.34
CA LEU A 209 -3.39 -25.77 -38.07
C LEU A 209 -3.96 -24.39 -37.68
N ASP A 210 -5.15 -24.39 -37.09
CA ASP A 210 -5.73 -23.19 -36.51
C ASP A 210 -4.93 -22.74 -35.28
N SER A 211 -4.64 -21.44 -35.20
CA SER A 211 -3.90 -20.84 -34.07
C SER A 211 -4.55 -21.16 -32.71
N GLU A 212 -5.89 -21.21 -32.66
CA GLU A 212 -6.62 -21.55 -31.43
C GLU A 212 -6.37 -23.00 -30.99
N THR A 213 -6.34 -23.95 -31.93
CA THR A 213 -6.05 -25.37 -31.67
C THR A 213 -4.62 -25.56 -31.16
N VAL A 214 -3.65 -24.91 -31.79
CA VAL A 214 -2.24 -24.97 -31.36
C VAL A 214 -2.09 -24.40 -29.96
N GLN A 215 -2.71 -23.25 -29.69
CA GLN A 215 -2.67 -22.64 -28.36
C GLN A 215 -3.37 -23.50 -27.31
N ALA A 216 -4.49 -24.14 -27.63
CA ALA A 216 -5.19 -25.04 -26.70
C ALA A 216 -4.31 -26.22 -26.29
N ILE A 217 -3.63 -26.86 -27.25
CA ILE A 217 -2.73 -28.00 -26.99
C ILE A 217 -1.53 -27.56 -26.14
N LEU A 218 -0.84 -26.48 -26.52
CA LEU A 218 0.34 -26.03 -25.77
C LEU A 218 -0.04 -25.65 -24.34
N ARG A 219 -1.17 -24.97 -24.12
CA ARG A 219 -1.61 -24.55 -22.77
C ARG A 219 -1.86 -25.71 -21.81
N GLN A 220 -2.27 -26.88 -22.29
CA GLN A 220 -2.49 -28.05 -21.43
C GLN A 220 -1.22 -28.45 -20.65
N VAL A 221 -0.04 -28.23 -21.24
CA VAL A 221 1.26 -28.52 -20.61
C VAL A 221 1.50 -27.62 -19.39
N TRP A 222 1.33 -26.29 -19.53
CA TRP A 222 1.46 -25.35 -18.40
C TRP A 222 0.32 -25.48 -17.39
N GLN A 223 -0.89 -25.84 -17.83
CA GLN A 223 -2.04 -26.00 -16.95
C GLN A 223 -1.80 -27.05 -15.86
N LYS A 224 -1.02 -28.11 -16.15
CA LYS A 224 -0.64 -29.13 -15.15
C LYS A 224 0.20 -28.55 -14.01
N HIS A 225 1.02 -27.54 -14.29
CA HIS A 225 1.92 -26.92 -13.32
C HIS A 225 1.37 -25.62 -12.72
N LEU A 226 0.24 -25.12 -13.21
CA LEU A 226 -0.33 -23.85 -12.78
C LEU A 226 -0.70 -23.81 -11.29
N PRO A 227 -1.35 -24.83 -10.68
CA PRO A 227 -1.68 -24.78 -9.26
C PRO A 227 -0.43 -24.60 -8.38
N ASP A 228 0.61 -25.39 -8.63
CA ASP A 228 1.89 -25.32 -7.92
C ASP A 228 2.57 -23.95 -8.09
N TYR A 229 2.43 -23.34 -9.27
CA TYR A 229 2.93 -21.99 -9.53
C TYR A 229 2.17 -20.93 -8.76
N LEU A 230 0.83 -20.98 -8.75
CA LEU A 230 -0.01 -19.99 -8.05
C LEU A 230 0.22 -20.04 -6.54
N ASP A 231 0.36 -21.23 -5.98
CA ASP A 231 0.68 -21.42 -4.55
C ASP A 231 2.08 -20.91 -4.22
N ALA A 232 3.07 -21.19 -5.07
CA ALA A 232 4.44 -20.68 -4.91
C ALA A 232 4.51 -19.15 -5.03
N GLU A 233 3.79 -18.55 -5.99
CA GLU A 233 3.75 -17.10 -6.20
C GLU A 233 3.17 -16.37 -4.96
N CYS A 234 2.07 -16.91 -4.42
CA CYS A 234 1.45 -16.40 -3.20
C CYS A 234 2.36 -16.59 -1.97
N GLY A 235 3.00 -17.75 -1.84
CA GLY A 235 3.94 -18.07 -0.76
C GLY A 235 5.17 -17.17 -0.76
N TRP A 236 5.84 -17.06 -1.91
CA TRP A 236 7.01 -16.21 -2.12
C TRP A 236 6.72 -14.76 -1.74
N MET A 237 5.59 -14.21 -2.19
CA MET A 237 5.23 -12.83 -1.90
C MET A 237 4.96 -12.61 -0.42
N LYS A 238 4.17 -13.50 0.22
CA LYS A 238 3.87 -13.41 1.66
C LYS A 238 5.14 -13.46 2.50
N GLN A 239 6.09 -14.33 2.14
CA GLN A 239 7.38 -14.39 2.80
C GLN A 239 8.14 -13.07 2.65
N LEU A 240 8.18 -12.50 1.44
CA LEU A 240 8.91 -11.26 1.19
C LEU A 240 8.28 -10.03 1.86
N LEU A 241 6.95 -9.97 1.94
CA LEU A 241 6.22 -8.96 2.72
C LEU A 241 6.60 -9.08 4.20
N LYS A 242 6.53 -10.29 4.76
CA LYS A 242 6.89 -10.55 6.15
C LYS A 242 8.35 -10.18 6.47
N GLU A 243 9.31 -10.61 5.64
CA GLU A 243 10.72 -10.23 5.80
C GLU A 243 10.94 -8.71 5.75
N THR A 244 10.08 -7.99 5.04
CA THR A 244 10.13 -6.52 4.96
C THR A 244 9.58 -5.87 6.22
N CYS A 245 8.48 -6.39 6.76
CA CYS A 245 7.92 -5.95 8.03
C CYS A 245 8.82 -6.31 9.22
N ASP A 246 9.30 -7.54 9.32
CA ASP A 246 10.17 -8.01 10.41
C ASP A 246 11.45 -7.16 10.49
N ARG A 247 12.10 -6.88 9.36
CA ARG A 247 13.25 -5.98 9.29
C ARG A 247 12.94 -4.56 9.76
N TRP A 248 11.75 -4.06 9.46
CA TRP A 248 11.33 -2.75 9.94
C TRP A 248 11.05 -2.78 11.45
N LEU A 249 10.38 -3.82 11.95
CA LEU A 249 10.12 -4.04 13.37
C LEU A 249 11.42 -4.14 14.18
N ASP A 250 12.42 -4.89 13.70
CA ASP A 250 13.73 -4.99 14.34
C ASP A 250 14.45 -3.63 14.42
N ASN A 251 14.38 -2.85 13.34
CA ASN A 251 14.91 -1.48 13.32
C ASN A 251 14.16 -0.56 14.28
N LEU A 252 12.82 -0.69 14.35
CA LEU A 252 11.96 0.06 15.27
C LEU A 252 12.31 -0.28 16.72
N GLU A 253 12.43 -1.56 17.06
CA GLU A 253 12.79 -2.00 18.41
C GLU A 253 14.19 -1.51 18.80
N THR A 254 15.16 -1.63 17.90
CA THR A 254 16.52 -1.11 18.10
C THR A 254 16.51 0.40 18.36
N MET A 255 15.69 1.14 17.62
CA MET A 255 15.50 2.58 17.80
C MET A 255 14.86 2.90 19.15
N LEU A 256 13.79 2.21 19.55
CA LEU A 256 13.13 2.40 20.85
C LEU A 256 14.08 2.10 22.02
N GLN A 257 14.87 1.02 21.93
CA GLN A 257 15.88 0.70 22.95
C GLN A 257 16.98 1.77 23.04
N SER A 258 17.32 2.42 21.92
CA SER A 258 18.27 3.54 21.92
C SER A 258 17.71 4.77 22.64
N TRP A 259 16.41 5.05 22.48
CA TRP A 259 15.72 6.15 23.15
C TRP A 259 15.66 5.95 24.66
N GLU A 260 15.50 4.71 25.13
CA GLU A 260 15.53 4.38 26.56
C GLU A 260 16.93 4.50 27.17
N LYS A 261 18.00 4.29 26.38
CA LYS A 261 19.38 4.23 26.89
C LYS A 261 20.15 5.55 26.76
N GLU A 262 19.88 6.38 25.76
CA GLU A 262 20.61 7.63 25.51
C GLU A 262 19.65 8.79 25.15
N SER A 263 19.68 9.87 25.95
CA SER A 263 18.90 11.11 25.75
C SER A 263 19.31 11.93 24.51
N ILE A 264 20.02 11.37 23.51
CA ILE A 264 20.40 12.08 22.28
C ILE A 264 20.58 11.09 21.12
N ALA A 265 20.02 11.42 19.95
CA ALA A 265 20.64 11.09 18.65
C ALA A 265 20.56 12.31 17.70
N ALA A 266 21.02 12.22 16.44
CA ALA A 266 21.15 13.31 15.46
C ALA A 266 20.26 13.20 14.18
N PRO A 267 19.81 14.31 13.55
CA PRO A 267 18.81 14.32 12.46
C PRO A 267 19.20 13.56 11.19
N PRO A 268 18.24 12.94 10.48
CA PRO A 268 18.43 12.55 9.09
C PRO A 268 18.55 13.79 8.19
N SER A 269 19.46 13.71 7.21
CA SER A 269 19.83 14.82 6.34
C SER A 269 18.73 15.17 5.33
N ALA A 270 18.63 16.45 4.93
CA ALA A 270 17.77 16.93 3.85
C ALA A 270 17.96 16.21 2.51
N ALA A 271 19.05 15.46 2.35
CA ALA A 271 19.29 14.54 1.24
C ALA A 271 18.27 13.39 1.17
N GLU A 272 17.81 12.86 2.30
CA GLU A 272 16.81 11.78 2.36
C GLU A 272 15.44 12.26 1.92
N LYS A 273 15.04 13.48 2.30
CA LYS A 273 13.78 14.11 1.87
C LYS A 273 13.74 14.39 0.35
N ARG A 274 14.87 14.75 -0.26
CA ARG A 274 14.98 14.98 -1.73
C ARG A 274 15.07 13.67 -2.52
N SER A 275 15.82 12.68 -2.02
CA SER A 275 15.85 11.33 -2.59
C SER A 275 14.46 10.70 -2.57
N PHE A 276 13.73 10.89 -1.46
CA PHE A 276 12.37 10.43 -1.26
C PHE A 276 11.40 10.97 -2.32
N MET A 277 11.33 12.30 -2.53
CA MET A 277 10.44 12.88 -3.54
C MET A 277 10.73 12.41 -4.96
N SER A 278 12.00 12.10 -5.26
CA SER A 278 12.40 11.50 -6.54
C SER A 278 11.91 10.07 -6.68
N THR A 279 12.15 9.19 -5.69
CA THR A 279 11.64 7.82 -5.70
C THR A 279 10.11 7.75 -5.68
N PHE A 280 9.46 8.70 -5.00
CA PHE A 280 8.01 8.82 -4.93
C PHE A 280 7.42 9.19 -6.30
N LYS A 281 8.01 10.20 -6.96
CA LYS A 281 7.61 10.57 -8.33
C LYS A 281 7.82 9.40 -9.28
N ASP A 282 8.90 8.65 -9.16
CA ASP A 282 9.17 7.49 -10.01
C ASP A 282 8.21 6.32 -9.72
N ALA A 283 7.87 6.03 -8.46
CA ALA A 283 6.91 4.99 -8.06
C ALA A 283 5.46 5.32 -8.45
N LEU A 284 5.10 6.60 -8.45
CA LEU A 284 3.81 7.10 -8.94
C LEU A 284 3.75 7.14 -10.47
N VAL A 285 4.81 7.53 -11.17
CA VAL A 285 4.79 7.63 -12.63
C VAL A 285 4.97 6.27 -13.31
N THR A 286 5.53 5.26 -12.62
CA THR A 286 5.62 3.89 -13.15
C THR A 286 4.24 3.22 -13.24
N PRO A 287 3.85 2.73 -14.43
CA PRO A 287 2.59 1.99 -14.59
C PRO A 287 2.48 0.82 -13.61
N ALA A 288 1.30 0.58 -13.03
CA ALA A 288 1.06 -0.59 -12.16
C ALA A 288 1.41 -1.90 -12.88
N VAL A 289 1.13 -1.92 -14.19
CA VAL A 289 1.59 -2.93 -15.13
C VAL A 289 2.29 -2.18 -16.27
N SER A 290 3.60 -2.36 -16.39
CA SER A 290 4.33 -1.88 -17.57
C SER A 290 4.01 -2.79 -18.76
N THR A 291 3.46 -2.21 -19.84
CA THR A 291 3.27 -2.89 -21.13
C THR A 291 4.58 -3.13 -21.90
N ARG A 292 5.73 -2.86 -21.27
CA ARG A 292 7.06 -3.16 -21.82
C ARG A 292 7.72 -4.25 -21.02
N ILE A 293 8.22 -5.24 -21.76
CA ILE A 293 8.95 -6.43 -21.32
C ILE A 293 10.24 -5.99 -20.59
N THR A 294 10.13 -5.55 -19.34
CA THR A 294 11.25 -5.57 -18.39
C THR A 294 11.07 -6.82 -17.53
N PRO A 295 12.04 -7.75 -17.52
CA PRO A 295 11.96 -8.94 -16.67
C PRO A 295 11.84 -8.50 -15.21
N ALA A 296 10.96 -9.16 -14.45
CA ALA A 296 10.71 -8.86 -13.04
C ALA A 296 12.01 -8.97 -12.23
N SER A 297 12.95 -9.80 -12.69
CA SER A 297 14.30 -9.92 -12.15
C SER A 297 15.08 -8.61 -12.09
N LYS A 298 14.97 -7.72 -13.11
CA LYS A 298 15.67 -6.42 -13.11
C LYS A 298 15.05 -5.44 -12.12
N SER A 299 13.73 -5.47 -11.97
CA SER A 299 13.02 -4.65 -10.97
C SER A 299 13.28 -5.17 -9.55
N LEU A 300 13.41 -6.49 -9.38
CA LEU A 300 13.79 -7.11 -8.10
C LEU A 300 15.27 -6.89 -7.75
N GLU A 301 16.19 -6.93 -8.73
CA GLU A 301 17.59 -6.53 -8.53
C GLU A 301 17.69 -5.06 -8.12
N GLN A 302 16.88 -4.18 -8.72
CA GLN A 302 16.79 -2.77 -8.31
C GLN A 302 16.28 -2.65 -6.86
N LEU A 303 15.27 -3.43 -6.48
CA LEU A 303 14.78 -3.49 -5.09
C LEU A 303 15.86 -4.04 -4.14
N ARG A 304 16.59 -5.10 -4.52
CA ARG A 304 17.69 -5.67 -3.73
C ARG A 304 18.89 -4.73 -3.59
N ALA A 305 19.27 -4.06 -4.67
CA ALA A 305 20.33 -3.05 -4.66
C ALA A 305 19.95 -1.86 -3.76
N LYS A 306 18.66 -1.47 -3.77
CA LYS A 306 18.10 -0.47 -2.87
C LYS A 306 18.11 -0.94 -1.41
N ARG A 307 17.85 -2.23 -1.15
CA ARG A 307 17.95 -2.86 0.19
C ARG A 307 19.39 -2.93 0.73
N GLN A 308 20.39 -3.10 -0.15
CA GLN A 308 21.80 -3.24 0.25
C GLN A 308 22.58 -1.91 0.27
N GLY A 309 21.96 -0.78 -0.09
CA GLY A 309 22.61 0.53 -0.15
C GLY A 309 23.69 0.66 -1.24
N THR A 310 23.85 -0.36 -2.09
CA THR A 310 24.83 -0.40 -3.18
C THR A 310 24.15 0.03 -4.47
N SER A 311 24.28 1.31 -4.82
CA SER A 311 23.88 1.77 -6.16
C SER A 311 24.80 1.13 -7.21
N PRO A 312 24.28 0.52 -8.29
CA PRO A 312 25.13 -0.04 -9.34
C PRO A 312 25.85 1.10 -10.06
N ARG A 313 27.18 0.98 -10.14
CA ARG A 313 28.07 1.86 -10.89
C ARG A 313 27.70 1.79 -12.38
N ILE A 314 26.89 2.74 -12.87
CA ILE A 314 26.68 2.91 -14.31
C ILE A 314 27.82 3.77 -14.85
N SER A 315 28.59 3.17 -15.75
CA SER A 315 29.68 3.78 -16.50
C SER A 315 29.20 5.03 -17.25
N SER A 316 30.04 6.06 -17.18
CA SER A 316 29.85 7.37 -17.80
C SER A 316 29.93 7.31 -19.33
N GLU A 317 28.80 7.56 -20.01
CA GLU A 317 28.78 8.19 -21.33
C GLU A 317 27.68 9.26 -21.34
N SER A 318 28.09 10.52 -21.45
CA SER A 318 27.22 11.70 -21.48
C SER A 318 26.57 11.89 -22.85
N PRO A 319 25.29 12.27 -22.90
CA PRO A 319 24.79 13.18 -23.93
C PRO A 319 24.42 14.55 -23.34
N ALA A 320 24.61 15.59 -24.15
CA ALA A 320 24.46 17.02 -23.83
C ALA A 320 23.04 17.44 -23.41
N PRO A 321 22.88 18.55 -22.66
CA PRO A 321 21.59 19.00 -22.16
C PRO A 321 20.79 19.76 -23.24
N PRO A 322 19.47 19.56 -23.36
CA PRO A 322 18.61 20.51 -24.04
C PRO A 322 18.11 21.60 -23.07
N THR A 323 18.03 22.78 -23.64
CA THR A 323 17.65 24.08 -23.07
C THR A 323 16.23 24.09 -22.48
N VAL A 324 16.09 24.78 -21.36
CA VAL A 324 14.83 25.02 -20.63
C VAL A 324 14.00 26.07 -21.37
N THR A 325 12.74 25.73 -21.71
CA THR A 325 11.68 26.72 -21.98
C THR A 325 10.50 26.42 -21.06
N ALA A 326 10.10 27.43 -20.32
CA ALA A 326 9.09 27.42 -19.28
C ALA A 326 7.68 27.04 -19.78
N GLY A 327 6.89 26.44 -18.88
CA GLY A 327 5.48 26.14 -19.06
C GLY A 327 4.83 25.81 -17.72
N TYR A 328 4.69 26.83 -16.87
CA TYR A 328 3.96 26.79 -15.60
C TYR A 328 2.46 26.83 -15.91
N MET A 329 1.74 25.73 -15.63
CA MET A 329 0.26 25.69 -15.66
C MET A 329 -0.22 25.64 -14.21
N GLY A 330 -0.45 26.82 -13.64
CA GLY A 330 -1.23 26.98 -12.43
C GLY A 330 -2.72 26.98 -12.77
N VAL A 331 -3.50 26.18 -12.04
CA VAL A 331 -4.96 26.19 -12.08
C VAL A 331 -5.43 27.09 -10.95
N GLY A 332 -6.06 28.19 -11.30
CA GLY A 332 -6.83 29.04 -10.38
C GLY A 332 -7.92 29.73 -11.18
N ASP A 333 -9.17 29.35 -10.92
CA ASP A 333 -10.37 30.02 -11.41
C ASP A 333 -11.00 30.76 -10.22
N ALA A 334 -10.89 32.07 -10.21
CA ALA A 334 -11.79 33.00 -9.54
C ALA A 334 -11.74 34.32 -10.33
N PRO A 335 -12.88 34.90 -10.74
CA PRO A 335 -12.88 36.03 -11.66
C PRO A 335 -12.61 37.37 -10.96
N ASP A 336 -11.90 38.22 -11.71
CA ASP A 336 -11.68 39.66 -11.55
C ASP A 336 -12.95 40.47 -11.24
N VAL A 337 -12.74 41.60 -10.56
CA VAL A 337 -12.81 43.01 -11.02
C VAL A 337 -12.40 43.80 -9.74
N TRP A 338 -11.57 44.84 -9.73
CA TRP A 338 -11.81 46.22 -10.14
C TRP A 338 -10.46 46.90 -10.40
N ASP A 339 -10.38 47.50 -11.59
CA ASP A 339 -9.38 48.47 -12.04
C ASP A 339 -9.22 49.63 -11.04
N ASP A 340 -8.00 50.15 -10.95
CA ASP A 340 -7.75 51.57 -11.26
C ASP A 340 -6.26 51.73 -11.61
N ASP A 341 -6.05 52.05 -12.89
CA ASP A 341 -4.86 52.69 -13.44
C ASP A 341 -4.62 54.05 -12.76
N ASP A 342 -3.37 54.47 -12.58
CA ASP A 342 -2.84 55.54 -13.44
C ASP A 342 -1.38 55.95 -13.15
N GLU A 343 -0.72 56.22 -14.28
CA GLU A 343 0.31 57.24 -14.53
C GLU A 343 1.81 56.98 -14.24
N ASN A 344 2.49 56.57 -15.31
CA ASN A 344 3.69 57.17 -15.95
C ASN A 344 4.47 58.24 -15.15
N ASP A 345 5.81 58.16 -15.15
CA ASP A 345 6.63 58.81 -16.20
C ASP A 345 8.15 58.78 -15.89
N ASP A 346 8.90 58.48 -16.95
CA ASP A 346 10.28 58.82 -17.34
C ASP A 346 11.49 58.93 -16.36
N GLY A 347 12.56 58.21 -16.77
CA GLY A 347 13.96 58.41 -16.34
C GLY A 347 14.63 59.65 -16.95
N PRO A 348 15.98 59.84 -16.94
CA PRO A 348 16.95 58.82 -17.34
C PRO A 348 18.33 58.80 -16.62
N SER A 349 18.98 57.62 -16.68
CA SER A 349 20.42 57.34 -16.89
C SER A 349 21.51 58.15 -16.17
N ALA A 350 22.28 57.48 -15.30
CA ALA A 350 23.76 57.40 -15.41
C ALA A 350 24.33 56.37 -14.42
N ALA A 351 25.15 55.47 -14.96
CA ALA A 351 25.82 54.36 -14.27
C ALA A 351 26.86 54.82 -13.24
N LEU A 352 26.92 54.11 -12.11
CA LEU A 352 28.07 54.02 -11.22
C LEU A 352 28.17 52.61 -10.64
N GLU A 353 29.41 52.17 -10.51
CA GLU A 353 29.85 50.79 -10.51
C GLU A 353 29.52 49.97 -9.26
N ALA A 354 29.47 48.66 -9.50
CA ALA A 354 29.32 47.61 -8.52
C ALA A 354 30.53 47.52 -7.56
N ALA A 355 30.25 47.57 -6.26
CA ALA A 355 31.11 47.04 -5.21
C ALA A 355 30.32 45.99 -4.42
N GLY A 356 30.90 44.80 -4.24
CA GLY A 356 30.22 43.58 -3.78
C GLY A 356 29.66 43.64 -2.35
N PRO A 357 28.86 42.63 -1.95
CA PRO A 357 28.25 42.62 -0.63
C PRO A 357 29.29 42.30 0.46
N VAL A 358 29.49 43.27 1.34
CA VAL A 358 30.21 43.11 2.61
C VAL A 358 29.35 42.25 3.55
N SER A 359 29.93 41.15 4.02
CA SER A 359 29.39 40.29 5.06
C SER A 359 29.31 41.04 6.39
N VAL A 360 28.12 41.29 6.89
CA VAL A 360 27.90 41.68 8.29
C VAL A 360 27.68 40.42 9.11
N GLN A 361 28.68 40.08 9.93
CA GLN A 361 28.58 39.10 11.00
C GLN A 361 27.60 39.62 12.06
N ALA A 362 26.46 38.96 12.20
CA ALA A 362 25.64 39.05 13.40
C ALA A 362 25.95 37.84 14.29
N SER A 363 26.91 38.03 15.17
CA SER A 363 27.17 37.16 16.32
C SER A 363 26.03 37.34 17.32
N GLY A 364 25.00 36.51 17.19
CA GLY A 364 23.92 36.37 18.16
C GLY A 364 23.70 34.89 18.41
N THR A 365 24.27 34.38 19.50
CA THR A 365 24.02 33.03 20.00
C THR A 365 22.55 32.90 20.42
N SER A 366 21.68 32.50 19.50
CA SER A 366 20.43 31.84 19.86
C SER A 366 20.73 30.35 20.04
N SER A 367 20.59 29.88 21.27
CA SER A 367 20.57 28.46 21.59
C SER A 367 19.31 27.86 20.96
N THR A 368 19.43 27.32 19.76
CA THR A 368 18.41 26.46 19.17
C THR A 368 18.43 25.13 19.92
N SER A 369 17.39 24.88 20.72
CA SER A 369 17.15 23.56 21.33
C SER A 369 16.95 22.51 20.23
N LYS A 370 17.50 21.32 20.47
CA LYS A 370 17.59 20.23 19.50
C LYS A 370 16.18 19.74 19.11
N PRO A 371 15.83 19.66 17.82
CA PRO A 371 14.62 19.01 17.38
C PRO A 371 14.72 17.50 17.64
N TRP A 372 13.72 16.93 18.31
CA TRP A 372 13.48 15.49 18.39
C TRP A 372 13.58 14.91 16.97
N GLN A 373 14.47 13.94 16.76
CA GLN A 373 14.60 13.34 15.43
C GLN A 373 13.44 12.37 15.24
N MET A 374 12.68 12.63 14.20
CA MET A 374 11.64 11.74 13.71
C MET A 374 12.27 10.76 12.71
N SER A 375 12.93 9.73 13.22
CA SER A 375 12.86 8.43 12.52
C SER A 375 11.46 7.91 12.84
N SER A 376 10.51 8.27 11.98
CA SER A 376 9.09 8.09 12.22
C SER A 376 8.75 6.66 12.63
N LEU A 377 7.89 6.53 13.65
CA LEU A 377 7.29 5.27 14.10
C LEU A 377 6.48 4.56 12.98
N LEU A 378 6.28 5.22 11.83
CA LEU A 378 5.88 4.61 10.57
C LEU A 378 6.87 4.98 9.47
N ASN A 379 7.35 4.01 8.72
CA ASN A 379 8.29 4.26 7.64
C ASN A 379 7.61 4.18 6.27
N LEU A 380 7.50 5.34 5.61
CA LEU A 380 6.94 5.42 4.27
C LEU A 380 7.74 4.60 3.23
N ALA A 381 9.06 4.47 3.41
CA ALA A 381 9.88 3.65 2.53
C ALA A 381 9.53 2.16 2.61
N THR A 382 9.19 1.67 3.81
CA THR A 382 8.70 0.29 4.00
C THR A 382 7.37 0.09 3.28
N ALA A 383 6.44 1.04 3.40
CA ALA A 383 5.15 0.97 2.69
C ALA A 383 5.32 0.94 1.15
N VAL A 384 6.23 1.77 0.60
CA VAL A 384 6.60 1.72 -0.83
C VAL A 384 7.15 0.34 -1.19
N GLU A 385 8.06 -0.21 -0.38
CA GLU A 385 8.67 -1.51 -0.62
C GLU A 385 7.64 -2.64 -0.64
N LEU A 386 6.67 -2.64 0.28
CA LEU A 386 5.58 -3.62 0.32
C LEU A 386 4.71 -3.53 -0.95
N ILE A 387 4.37 -2.32 -1.40
CA ILE A 387 3.63 -2.10 -2.65
C ILE A 387 4.44 -2.58 -3.87
N ASP A 388 5.74 -2.31 -3.90
CA ASP A 388 6.63 -2.74 -4.98
C ASP A 388 6.75 -4.27 -5.05
N VAL A 389 6.83 -4.95 -3.90
CA VAL A 389 6.81 -6.42 -3.82
C VAL A 389 5.52 -6.98 -4.41
N ALA A 390 4.36 -6.43 -4.02
CA ALA A 390 3.07 -6.86 -4.59
C ALA A 390 3.01 -6.59 -6.10
N ARG A 391 3.57 -5.48 -6.58
CA ARG A 391 3.61 -5.14 -8.00
C ARG A 391 4.37 -6.19 -8.82
N LEU A 392 5.48 -6.74 -8.31
CA LEU A 392 6.22 -7.80 -9.01
C LEU A 392 5.35 -9.04 -9.25
N SER A 393 4.60 -9.47 -8.23
CA SER A 393 3.71 -10.63 -8.36
C SER A 393 2.55 -10.33 -9.31
N LEU A 394 1.96 -9.14 -9.22
CA LEU A 394 0.86 -8.72 -10.10
C LEU A 394 1.29 -8.62 -11.58
N GLN A 395 2.51 -8.14 -11.85
CA GLN A 395 3.04 -8.10 -13.22
C GLN A 395 3.17 -9.50 -13.82
N ARG A 396 3.65 -10.47 -13.05
CA ARG A 396 3.74 -11.88 -13.50
C ARG A 396 2.35 -12.48 -13.71
N LEU A 397 1.42 -12.24 -12.79
CA LEU A 397 0.04 -12.77 -12.87
C LEU A 397 -0.77 -12.14 -14.01
N ASP A 398 -0.59 -10.85 -14.32
CA ASP A 398 -1.27 -10.21 -15.46
C ASP A 398 -0.84 -10.82 -16.81
N MET A 399 0.46 -11.10 -16.96
CA MET A 399 0.97 -11.78 -18.16
C MET A 399 0.32 -13.16 -18.36
N LEU A 400 0.03 -13.89 -17.28
CA LEU A 400 -0.68 -15.17 -17.35
C LEU A 400 -2.17 -15.00 -17.69
N GLN A 401 -2.78 -13.88 -17.29
CA GLN A 401 -4.19 -13.59 -17.56
C GLN A 401 -4.45 -13.39 -19.07
N ASP A 402 -3.50 -12.75 -19.77
CA ASP A 402 -3.56 -12.52 -21.22
C ASP A 402 -3.31 -13.79 -22.03
N CYS A 403 -2.59 -14.77 -21.45
CA CYS A 403 -2.28 -16.02 -22.12
C CYS A 403 -3.47 -16.99 -22.22
N SER A 404 -4.46 -16.94 -21.31
CA SER A 404 -5.60 -17.88 -21.39
C SER A 404 -6.90 -17.48 -20.70
N ALA A 405 -8.02 -17.67 -21.41
CA ALA A 405 -9.37 -17.48 -20.88
C ALA A 405 -9.76 -18.53 -19.82
N SER A 406 -9.32 -19.79 -19.96
CA SER A 406 -9.63 -20.87 -18.99
C SER A 406 -8.90 -20.72 -17.67
N LEU A 407 -7.73 -20.07 -17.68
CA LEU A 407 -6.86 -19.87 -16.51
C LEU A 407 -7.14 -18.55 -15.79
N ARG A 408 -7.95 -17.69 -16.40
CA ARG A 408 -8.24 -16.33 -15.93
C ARG A 408 -8.83 -16.31 -14.53
N GLU A 409 -9.70 -17.27 -14.22
CA GLU A 409 -10.42 -17.30 -12.95
C GLU A 409 -9.54 -17.75 -11.77
N PRO A 410 -8.77 -18.86 -11.86
CA PRO A 410 -7.75 -19.18 -10.85
C PRO A 410 -6.74 -18.06 -10.62
N VAL A 411 -6.18 -17.50 -11.70
CA VAL A 411 -5.20 -16.39 -11.63
C VAL A 411 -5.81 -15.17 -10.95
N ARG A 412 -7.07 -14.82 -11.27
CA ARG A 412 -7.79 -13.72 -10.62
C ARG A 412 -7.92 -13.91 -9.11
N ARG A 413 -8.22 -15.13 -8.65
CA ARG A 413 -8.31 -15.41 -7.21
C ARG A 413 -6.97 -15.18 -6.54
N THR A 414 -5.88 -15.67 -7.13
CA THR A 414 -4.53 -15.41 -6.62
C THR A 414 -4.17 -13.92 -6.63
N ILE A 415 -4.56 -13.16 -7.66
CA ILE A 415 -4.41 -11.69 -7.68
C ILE A 415 -5.13 -11.04 -6.49
N ILE A 416 -6.37 -11.46 -6.21
CA ILE A 416 -7.15 -10.96 -5.07
C ILE A 416 -6.42 -11.32 -3.77
N ASP A 417 -5.96 -12.56 -3.60
CA ASP A 417 -5.22 -13.00 -2.42
C ASP A 417 -3.91 -12.23 -2.22
N VAL A 418 -3.23 -11.89 -3.31
CA VAL A 418 -2.02 -11.05 -3.32
C VAL A 418 -2.33 -9.65 -2.77
N VAL A 419 -3.39 -9.02 -3.27
CA VAL A 419 -3.79 -7.68 -2.81
C VAL A 419 -4.27 -7.71 -1.36
N VAL A 420 -5.01 -8.74 -0.97
CA VAL A 420 -5.42 -8.95 0.43
C VAL A 420 -4.19 -9.07 1.33
N ALA A 421 -3.20 -9.90 0.95
CA ALA A 421 -1.98 -10.05 1.73
C ALA A 421 -1.18 -8.73 1.86
N LEU A 422 -1.13 -7.92 0.79
CA LEU A 422 -0.51 -6.58 0.85
C LEU A 422 -1.17 -5.68 1.89
N PHE A 423 -2.50 -5.49 1.80
CA PHE A 423 -3.21 -4.59 2.72
C PHE A 423 -3.22 -5.12 4.15
N ALA A 424 -3.34 -6.44 4.34
CA ALA A 424 -3.23 -7.06 5.65
C ALA A 424 -1.83 -6.82 6.28
N SER A 425 -0.75 -6.99 5.50
CA SER A 425 0.62 -6.74 5.99
C SER A 425 0.86 -5.25 6.29
N LEU A 426 0.40 -4.35 5.41
CA LEU A 426 0.46 -2.91 5.64
C LEU A 426 -0.28 -2.50 6.92
N ASN A 427 -1.43 -3.11 7.18
CA ASN A 427 -2.27 -2.79 8.33
C ASN A 427 -1.70 -3.39 9.63
N ASP A 428 -1.63 -4.72 9.69
CA ASP A 428 -1.40 -5.47 10.92
C ASP A 428 0.08 -5.51 11.32
N GLU A 429 1.00 -5.50 10.36
CA GLU A 429 2.45 -5.64 10.62
C GLU A 429 3.22 -4.31 10.56
N HIS A 430 2.66 -3.25 9.95
CA HIS A 430 3.33 -1.95 9.81
C HIS A 430 2.55 -0.81 10.48
N MET A 431 1.30 -0.57 10.07
CA MET A 431 0.51 0.57 10.55
C MET A 431 0.17 0.47 12.04
N LYS A 432 -0.51 -0.61 12.45
CA LYS A 432 -0.98 -0.79 13.83
C LYS A 432 0.16 -0.76 14.86
N PRO A 433 1.28 -1.47 14.67
CA PRO A 433 2.40 -1.41 15.64
C PRO A 433 2.93 0.00 15.86
N GLY A 434 3.02 0.81 14.79
CA GLY A 434 3.44 2.21 14.88
C GLY A 434 2.49 3.06 15.74
N PHE A 435 1.18 2.97 15.50
CA PHE A 435 0.17 3.71 16.27
C PHE A 435 0.03 3.24 17.71
N VAL A 436 0.07 1.92 17.95
CA VAL A 436 0.05 1.35 19.30
C VAL A 436 1.23 1.86 20.11
N THR A 437 2.44 1.84 19.53
CA THR A 437 3.66 2.35 20.18
C THR A 437 3.55 3.85 20.50
N ALA A 438 3.03 4.66 19.57
CA ALA A 438 2.81 6.08 19.81
C ALA A 438 1.81 6.33 20.94
N ARG A 439 0.73 5.56 21.00
CA ARG A 439 -0.28 5.65 22.07
C ARG A 439 0.29 5.27 23.43
N GLU A 440 1.13 4.24 23.51
CA GLU A 440 1.83 3.87 24.74
C GLU A 440 2.79 4.97 25.21
N GLN A 441 3.46 5.66 24.28
CA GLN A 441 4.30 6.83 24.59
C GLN A 441 3.49 8.01 25.12
N ILE A 442 2.30 8.28 24.55
CA ILE A 442 1.38 9.30 25.07
C ILE A 442 0.93 8.93 26.49
N GLY A 443 0.50 7.68 26.70
CA GLY A 443 -0.03 7.22 27.99
C GLY A 443 1.01 7.14 29.11
N SER A 444 2.27 6.84 28.77
CA SER A 444 3.37 6.80 29.74
C SER A 444 3.93 8.19 30.09
N TYR A 445 3.60 9.22 29.32
CA TYR A 445 4.09 10.57 29.53
C TYR A 445 3.48 11.21 30.79
N SER A 446 4.34 11.78 31.62
CA SER A 446 3.91 12.46 32.86
C SER A 446 4.43 13.90 32.90
N PRO A 447 3.54 14.90 32.80
CA PRO A 447 3.85 16.32 32.95
C PRO A 447 4.77 16.65 34.13
N LYS A 448 4.46 16.09 35.31
CA LYS A 448 5.17 16.34 36.58
C LYS A 448 6.63 15.90 36.57
N LYS A 449 6.94 14.81 35.85
CA LYS A 449 8.32 14.30 35.79
C LYS A 449 9.14 15.14 34.83
N HIS A 450 8.57 15.48 33.68
CA HIS A 450 9.28 16.22 32.66
C HIS A 450 9.56 17.67 33.06
N ASP A 451 8.63 18.31 33.75
CA ASP A 451 8.81 19.65 34.30
C ASP A 451 9.94 19.73 35.34
N ARG A 452 10.18 18.66 36.12
CA ARG A 452 11.33 18.56 37.04
C ARG A 452 12.66 18.43 36.32
N GLU A 453 12.67 17.74 35.18
CA GLU A 453 13.88 17.49 34.39
C GLU A 453 14.22 18.68 33.48
N GLN A 454 13.21 19.40 32.98
CA GLN A 454 13.36 20.57 32.09
C GLN A 454 12.40 21.73 32.48
N PRO A 455 12.69 22.45 33.59
CA PRO A 455 11.83 23.52 34.12
C PRO A 455 11.79 24.81 33.29
N ARG A 456 12.40 24.83 32.10
CA ARG A 456 12.43 25.98 31.16
C ARG A 456 12.29 25.53 29.70
N GLY A 457 11.59 24.42 29.46
CA GLY A 457 11.23 24.00 28.12
C GLY A 457 10.30 25.03 27.46
N ASN A 458 10.33 25.12 26.14
CA ASN A 458 9.27 25.83 25.42
C ASN A 458 7.95 25.05 25.60
N ALA A 459 6.80 25.71 25.42
CA ALA A 459 5.49 25.07 25.53
C ALA A 459 5.33 23.80 24.66
N ALA A 460 6.07 23.71 23.55
CA ALA A 460 6.13 22.55 22.66
C ALA A 460 6.93 21.36 23.22
N ASP A 461 7.89 21.60 24.11
CA ASP A 461 8.75 20.56 24.71
C ASP A 461 7.99 19.75 25.77
N HIS A 462 6.99 20.36 26.41
CA HIS A 462 6.20 19.75 27.49
C HIS A 462 5.14 18.73 27.03
N VAL A 463 4.97 18.50 25.73
CA VAL A 463 4.11 17.41 25.23
C VAL A 463 4.63 16.82 23.89
N GLY A 464 5.93 16.54 23.83
CA GLY A 464 6.61 15.95 22.68
C GLY A 464 5.95 14.69 22.06
N PRO A 465 5.38 13.75 22.85
CA PRO A 465 4.71 12.57 22.28
C PRO A 465 3.53 12.88 21.36
N LEU A 466 2.84 14.01 21.55
CA LEU A 466 1.74 14.41 20.68
C LEU A 466 2.24 14.92 19.33
N LEU A 467 3.39 15.59 19.30
CA LEU A 467 4.00 16.03 18.04
C LEU A 467 4.34 14.82 17.16
N LEU A 468 4.91 13.78 17.77
CA LEU A 468 5.22 12.52 17.10
C LEU A 468 3.95 11.83 16.60
N PHE A 469 2.90 11.80 17.41
CA PHE A 469 1.62 11.23 17.02
C PHE A 469 1.00 11.96 15.82
N PHE A 470 0.99 13.29 15.79
CA PHE A 470 0.44 14.03 14.66
C PHE A 470 1.25 13.85 13.36
N GLU A 471 2.56 13.72 13.44
CA GLU A 471 3.36 13.30 12.27
C GLU A 471 2.98 11.89 11.82
N LEU A 472 2.73 10.98 12.77
CA LEU A 472 2.29 9.63 12.48
C LEU A 472 0.95 9.61 11.72
N VAL A 473 0.00 10.45 12.13
CA VAL A 473 -1.29 10.64 11.44
C VAL A 473 -1.06 11.07 9.99
N HIS A 474 -0.20 12.06 9.75
CA HIS A 474 0.14 12.51 8.40
C HIS A 474 0.81 11.43 7.53
N ILE A 475 1.70 10.63 8.12
CA ILE A 475 2.34 9.53 7.42
C ILE A 475 1.34 8.41 7.13
N GLY A 476 0.43 8.12 8.07
CA GLY A 476 -0.69 7.20 7.89
C GLY A 476 -1.58 7.59 6.70
N ASP A 477 -2.02 8.86 6.65
CA ASP A 477 -2.79 9.40 5.52
C ASP A 477 -2.03 9.29 4.19
N THR A 478 -0.72 9.59 4.19
CA THR A 478 0.11 9.43 2.99
C THR A 478 0.15 7.97 2.52
N ILE A 479 0.28 7.01 3.44
CA ILE A 479 0.27 5.57 3.11
C ILE A 479 -1.11 5.17 2.58
N GLN A 480 -2.19 5.67 3.18
CA GLN A 480 -3.56 5.41 2.71
C GLN A 480 -3.77 5.93 1.28
N GLN A 481 -3.34 7.17 0.98
CA GLN A 481 -3.41 7.74 -0.36
C GLN A 481 -2.60 6.94 -1.37
N MET A 482 -1.40 6.46 -0.99
CA MET A 482 -0.60 5.57 -1.83
C MET A 482 -1.30 4.24 -2.11
N GLY A 483 -1.89 3.63 -1.08
CA GLY A 483 -2.68 2.40 -1.21
C GLY A 483 -3.90 2.59 -2.12
N GLN A 484 -4.58 3.74 -2.01
CA GLN A 484 -5.70 4.13 -2.88
C GLN A 484 -5.26 4.21 -4.35
N VAL A 485 -4.20 4.99 -4.64
CA VAL A 485 -3.68 5.16 -6.01
C VAL A 485 -3.23 3.82 -6.60
N PHE A 486 -2.56 2.98 -5.80
CA PHE A 486 -2.18 1.63 -6.23
C PHE A 486 -3.40 0.79 -6.58
N PHE A 487 -4.41 0.75 -5.70
CA PHE A 487 -5.61 -0.06 -5.88
C PHE A 487 -6.44 0.37 -7.10
N ASP A 488 -6.60 1.68 -7.32
CA ASP A 488 -7.35 2.23 -8.45
C ASP A 488 -6.73 1.84 -9.79
N ARG A 489 -5.40 1.66 -9.84
CA ARG A 489 -4.70 1.22 -11.05
C ARG A 489 -4.95 -0.25 -11.40
N LEU A 490 -5.35 -1.09 -10.44
CA LEU A 490 -5.61 -2.51 -10.71
C LEU A 490 -6.88 -2.69 -11.54
N GLY A 491 -7.91 -1.91 -11.22
CA GLY A 491 -9.18 -1.87 -11.95
C GLY A 491 -9.93 -3.21 -12.04
N PRO A 492 -11.08 -3.23 -12.74
CA PRO A 492 -11.93 -4.42 -12.85
C PRO A 492 -11.35 -5.51 -13.76
N ARG A 493 -10.34 -5.20 -14.58
CA ARG A 493 -9.66 -6.20 -15.43
C ARG A 493 -8.98 -7.27 -14.57
N LEU A 494 -8.17 -6.82 -13.60
CA LEU A 494 -7.41 -7.70 -12.72
C LEU A 494 -8.29 -8.27 -11.61
N LEU A 495 -9.09 -7.44 -10.96
CA LEU A 495 -9.82 -7.80 -9.75
C LEU A 495 -11.26 -8.30 -10.01
N GLY A 496 -11.77 -8.18 -11.24
CA GLY A 496 -13.15 -8.57 -11.57
C GLY A 496 -14.16 -7.55 -11.04
N LYS A 497 -15.26 -8.05 -10.47
CA LYS A 497 -16.29 -7.17 -9.87
C LYS A 497 -15.74 -6.53 -8.60
N MET A 498 -15.83 -5.20 -8.53
CA MET A 498 -15.29 -4.37 -7.44
C MET A 498 -16.40 -3.97 -6.46
N ASP A 499 -17.19 -4.96 -6.03
CA ASP A 499 -18.26 -4.77 -5.04
C ASP A 499 -17.84 -5.29 -3.65
N PHE A 500 -18.76 -5.26 -2.69
CA PHE A 500 -18.53 -5.71 -1.32
C PHE A 500 -18.20 -7.21 -1.20
N THR A 501 -18.41 -8.02 -2.24
CA THR A 501 -18.07 -9.45 -2.24
C THR A 501 -16.59 -9.69 -2.52
N ASN A 502 -15.89 -8.70 -3.07
CA ASN A 502 -14.48 -8.79 -3.38
C ASN A 502 -13.64 -8.67 -2.10
N ALA A 503 -12.87 -9.71 -1.79
CA ALA A 503 -12.03 -9.75 -0.59
C ALA A 503 -10.98 -8.63 -0.58
N ALA A 504 -10.42 -8.25 -1.73
CA ALA A 504 -9.43 -7.16 -1.81
C ALA A 504 -10.07 -5.79 -1.50
N VAL A 505 -11.30 -5.54 -1.95
CA VAL A 505 -12.05 -4.32 -1.61
C VAL A 505 -12.35 -4.27 -0.11
N ARG A 506 -12.73 -5.42 0.47
CA ARG A 506 -13.00 -5.52 1.91
C ARG A 506 -11.75 -5.29 2.75
N GLU A 507 -10.62 -5.88 2.38
CA GLU A 507 -9.38 -5.75 3.14
C GLU A 507 -8.81 -4.33 3.05
N LYS A 508 -8.89 -3.70 1.88
CA LYS A 508 -8.55 -2.27 1.74
C LYS A 508 -9.41 -1.40 2.67
N ARG A 509 -10.74 -1.60 2.67
CA ARG A 509 -11.65 -0.85 3.56
C ARG A 509 -11.36 -1.11 5.03
N ARG A 510 -10.98 -2.35 5.39
CA ARG A 510 -10.55 -2.67 6.75
C ARG A 510 -9.31 -1.86 7.12
N PHE A 511 -8.30 -1.81 6.26
CA PHE A 511 -7.11 -1.00 6.47
C PHE A 511 -7.44 0.51 6.67
N GLU A 512 -8.34 1.07 5.85
CA GLU A 512 -8.80 2.47 5.99
C GLU A 512 -9.53 2.70 7.33
N ASN A 513 -10.49 1.83 7.67
CA ASN A 513 -11.24 1.95 8.91
C ASN A 513 -10.37 1.77 10.16
N ASP A 514 -9.43 0.83 10.12
CA ASP A 514 -8.50 0.58 11.23
C ASP A 514 -7.56 1.79 11.43
N LEU A 515 -7.15 2.48 10.36
CA LEU A 515 -6.41 3.73 10.46
C LEU A 515 -7.24 4.82 11.16
N ASP A 516 -8.48 5.03 10.71
CA ASP A 516 -9.39 6.00 11.33
C ASP A 516 -9.61 5.71 12.83
N GLU A 517 -9.74 4.42 13.21
CA GLU A 517 -9.90 3.99 14.60
C GLU A 517 -8.64 4.25 15.44
N GLU A 518 -7.45 3.95 14.93
CA GLU A 518 -6.18 4.23 15.62
C GLU A 518 -5.94 5.74 15.79
N VAL A 519 -6.29 6.55 14.78
CA VAL A 519 -6.23 8.01 14.86
C VAL A 519 -7.20 8.52 15.94
N ALA A 520 -8.45 8.07 15.95
CA ALA A 520 -9.44 8.47 16.94
C ALA A 520 -9.03 8.07 18.38
N SER A 521 -8.49 6.86 18.54
CA SER A 521 -7.96 6.36 19.81
C SER A 521 -6.80 7.22 20.32
N GLY A 522 -5.84 7.53 19.46
CA GLY A 522 -4.69 8.35 19.83
C GLY A 522 -5.03 9.82 20.07
N LEU A 523 -5.99 10.40 19.34
CA LEU A 523 -6.54 11.73 19.63
C LEU A 523 -7.17 11.79 21.03
N SER A 524 -7.92 10.76 21.42
CA SER A 524 -8.52 10.66 22.75
C SER A 524 -7.47 10.63 23.86
N ALA A 525 -6.43 9.79 23.69
CA ALA A 525 -5.29 9.75 24.59
C ALA A 525 -4.54 11.10 24.62
N GLY A 526 -4.46 11.78 23.48
CA GLY A 526 -3.84 13.09 23.38
C GLY A 526 -4.59 14.20 24.11
N VAL A 527 -5.92 14.21 24.02
CA VAL A 527 -6.77 15.11 24.83
C VAL A 527 -6.52 14.85 26.31
N GLU A 528 -6.51 13.59 26.76
CA GLU A 528 -6.24 13.28 28.16
C GLU A 528 -4.88 13.81 28.61
N LEU A 529 -3.83 13.63 27.81
CA LEU A 529 -2.51 14.14 28.13
C LEU A 529 -2.49 15.68 28.22
N LEU A 530 -3.13 16.39 27.27
CA LEU A 530 -3.24 17.84 27.31
C LEU A 530 -4.00 18.32 28.55
N VAL A 531 -5.04 17.61 28.96
CA VAL A 531 -5.79 17.90 30.20
C VAL A 531 -4.89 17.78 31.41
N HIS A 532 -4.10 16.71 31.51
CA HIS A 532 -3.14 16.54 32.60
C HIS A 532 -2.06 17.63 32.60
N GLN A 533 -1.60 18.06 31.42
CA GLN A 533 -0.62 19.15 31.30
C GLN A 533 -1.20 20.49 31.75
N MET A 534 -2.39 20.87 31.29
CA MET A 534 -3.02 22.12 31.75
C MET A 534 -3.36 22.09 33.24
N GLU A 535 -3.82 20.96 33.78
CA GLU A 535 -4.03 20.80 35.21
C GLU A 535 -2.72 20.96 35.99
N HIS A 536 -1.62 20.39 35.49
CA HIS A 536 -0.30 20.56 36.11
C HIS A 536 0.13 22.03 36.13
N ILE A 537 0.08 22.72 35.00
CA ILE A 537 0.44 24.15 34.90
C ILE A 537 -0.42 24.98 35.87
N VAL A 538 -1.75 24.88 35.76
CA VAL A 538 -2.67 25.71 36.55
C VAL A 538 -2.57 25.40 38.05
N LEU A 539 -2.32 24.14 38.46
CA LEU A 539 -2.26 23.79 39.88
C LEU A 539 -0.88 23.99 40.52
N THR A 540 0.21 23.98 39.74
CA THR A 540 1.57 23.99 40.29
C THR A 540 2.38 25.23 39.93
N HIS A 541 2.18 25.83 38.75
CA HIS A 541 2.92 27.02 38.33
C HIS A 541 2.23 28.31 38.81
N GLN A 542 0.90 28.28 39.03
CA GLN A 542 0.19 29.40 39.62
C GLN A 542 0.51 29.50 41.11
N HIS A 543 1.18 30.57 41.52
CA HIS A 543 1.58 30.76 42.90
C HIS A 543 0.42 31.36 43.72
N PRO A 544 0.21 30.94 44.99
CA PRO A 544 -0.88 31.51 45.81
C PRO A 544 -0.79 33.04 45.99
N ARG A 545 0.41 33.61 45.89
CA ARG A 545 0.60 35.08 45.96
C ARG A 545 0.14 35.84 44.72
N ASP A 546 -0.10 35.15 43.61
CA ASP A 546 -0.61 35.77 42.40
C ASP A 546 -2.02 36.32 42.61
N TYR A 547 -2.84 35.63 43.43
CA TYR A 547 -4.19 36.06 43.81
C TYR A 547 -4.30 36.57 45.26
N TYR A 548 -3.21 36.49 46.03
CA TYR A 548 -3.10 37.07 47.37
C TYR A 548 -1.78 37.86 47.52
N PRO A 549 -1.64 38.99 46.81
CA PRO A 549 -0.43 39.80 46.85
C PRO A 549 -0.19 40.44 48.23
N GLU A 550 1.08 40.60 48.61
CA GLU A 550 1.47 41.24 49.87
C GLU A 550 1.45 42.78 49.81
N SER A 551 1.56 43.34 48.61
CA SER A 551 1.54 44.79 48.35
C SER A 551 0.29 45.16 47.54
N GLU A 552 -0.26 46.34 47.78
CA GLU A 552 -1.36 46.88 46.98
C GLU A 552 -0.92 47.34 45.58
N ALA A 553 0.39 47.52 45.36
CA ALA A 553 0.97 47.93 44.07
C ALA A 553 1.40 46.71 43.23
N VAL A 554 0.42 45.95 42.72
CA VAL A 554 0.65 44.86 41.77
C VAL A 554 0.44 45.38 40.35
N ASP A 555 1.34 45.02 39.44
CA ASP A 555 1.15 45.27 38.01
C ASP A 555 0.11 44.28 37.44
N ILE A 556 -1.12 44.77 37.24
CA ILE A 556 -2.25 43.98 36.74
C ILE A 556 -2.34 44.05 35.20
N SER A 557 -1.39 44.71 34.52
CA SER A 557 -1.43 44.90 33.07
C SER A 557 -1.16 43.61 32.28
N THR A 558 -0.59 42.59 32.92
CA THR A 558 -0.25 41.31 32.29
C THR A 558 -0.94 40.14 33.00
N PRO A 559 -1.29 39.08 32.25
CA PRO A 559 -1.78 37.85 32.86
C PRO A 559 -0.65 37.19 33.68
N THR A 560 -1.03 36.34 34.62
CA THR A 560 -0.07 35.56 35.40
C THR A 560 0.73 34.62 34.49
N GLN A 561 1.94 34.27 34.93
CA GLN A 561 2.82 33.42 34.15
C GLN A 561 2.17 32.07 33.82
N ALA A 562 1.47 31.45 34.78
CA ALA A 562 0.81 30.17 34.53
C ALA A 562 -0.38 30.30 33.55
N CYS A 563 -1.12 31.43 33.58
CA CYS A 563 -2.18 31.70 32.61
C CYS A 563 -1.61 31.84 31.19
N ALA A 564 -0.55 32.65 31.02
CA ALA A 564 0.09 32.84 29.73
C ALA A 564 0.68 31.52 29.19
N GLU A 565 1.35 30.74 30.05
CA GLU A 565 1.94 29.45 29.72
C GLU A 565 0.88 28.40 29.33
N CYS A 566 -0.22 28.30 30.10
CA CYS A 566 -1.32 27.39 29.79
C CYS A 566 -1.94 27.69 28.42
N CYS A 567 -2.26 28.96 28.14
CA CYS A 567 -2.80 29.37 26.85
C CYS A 567 -1.80 29.17 25.70
N ALA A 568 -0.51 29.47 25.92
CA ALA A 568 0.53 29.24 24.91
C ALA A 568 0.65 27.75 24.56
N THR A 569 0.67 26.88 25.57
CA THR A 569 0.71 25.42 25.41
C THR A 569 -0.47 24.93 24.59
N LEU A 570 -1.71 25.29 24.98
CA LEU A 570 -2.91 24.86 24.25
C LEU A 570 -2.94 25.37 22.80
N ARG A 571 -2.47 26.59 22.52
CA ARG A 571 -2.38 27.13 21.14
C ARG A 571 -1.49 26.28 20.25
N VAL A 572 -0.30 25.87 20.72
CA VAL A 572 0.62 25.03 19.93
C VAL A 572 -0.08 23.76 19.42
N TYR A 573 -0.86 23.10 20.27
CA TYR A 573 -1.56 21.86 19.89
C TYR A 573 -2.77 22.10 19.01
N CYS A 574 -3.52 23.18 19.25
CA CYS A 574 -4.62 23.56 18.37
C CYS A 574 -4.11 23.85 16.96
N ASP A 575 -3.01 24.61 16.84
CA ASP A 575 -2.41 24.95 15.55
C ASP A 575 -1.85 23.71 14.82
N MET A 576 -1.26 22.76 15.56
CA MET A 576 -0.75 21.52 14.97
C MET A 576 -1.88 20.62 14.47
N LEU A 577 -2.91 20.41 15.28
CA LEU A 577 -4.08 19.61 14.87
C LEU A 577 -4.78 20.27 13.68
N ALA A 578 -4.88 21.61 13.66
CA ALA A 578 -5.46 22.37 12.55
C ALA A 578 -4.76 22.14 11.20
N ALA A 579 -3.47 21.76 11.22
CA ALA A 579 -2.71 21.44 10.01
C ALA A 579 -2.97 20.01 9.50
N CYS A 580 -3.49 19.11 10.33
CA CYS A 580 -3.58 17.68 10.02
C CYS A 580 -4.99 17.08 10.08
N ALA A 581 -5.97 17.84 10.56
CA ALA A 581 -7.32 17.34 10.77
C ALA A 581 -8.38 18.18 10.04
N ASP A 582 -9.44 17.52 9.62
CA ASP A 582 -10.60 18.17 9.02
C ASP A 582 -11.38 18.99 10.05
N LYS A 583 -12.13 19.98 9.55
CA LYS A 583 -12.93 20.89 10.37
C LYS A 583 -13.84 20.18 11.38
N ALA A 584 -14.49 19.10 10.99
CA ALA A 584 -15.38 18.36 11.88
C ALA A 584 -14.64 17.76 13.09
N VAL A 585 -13.44 17.22 12.87
CA VAL A 585 -12.58 16.67 13.93
C VAL A 585 -12.07 17.81 14.82
N LEU A 586 -11.68 18.94 14.22
CA LEU A 586 -11.24 20.14 14.95
C LEU A 586 -12.34 20.71 15.85
N ASP A 587 -13.57 20.82 15.35
CA ASP A 587 -14.68 21.38 16.12
C ASP A 587 -14.94 20.54 17.40
N VAL A 588 -14.96 19.20 17.26
CA VAL A 588 -15.12 18.28 18.40
C VAL A 588 -13.96 18.39 19.39
N PHE A 589 -12.73 18.45 18.88
CA PHE A 589 -11.54 18.57 19.72
C PHE A 589 -11.49 19.91 20.48
N TYR A 590 -11.75 21.03 19.81
CA TYR A 590 -11.80 22.36 20.41
C TYR A 590 -12.89 22.49 21.46
N GLU A 591 -14.06 21.90 21.19
CA GLU A 591 -15.15 21.88 22.16
C GLU A 591 -14.74 21.10 23.42
N GLU A 592 -14.22 19.88 23.28
CA GLU A 592 -13.81 19.04 24.43
C GLU A 592 -12.69 19.70 25.25
N ILE A 593 -11.62 20.18 24.61
CA ILE A 593 -10.49 20.80 25.34
C ILE A 593 -10.93 22.07 26.08
N GLY A 594 -11.79 22.88 25.47
CA GLY A 594 -12.32 24.08 26.11
C GLY A 594 -13.24 23.78 27.29
N PHE A 595 -14.07 22.74 27.20
CA PHE A 595 -14.90 22.27 28.32
C PHE A 595 -14.07 21.76 29.49
N ARG A 596 -13.00 21.00 29.19
CA ARG A 596 -12.06 20.52 30.20
C ARG A 596 -11.32 21.68 30.85
N LEU A 597 -10.80 22.64 30.06
CA LEU A 597 -10.17 23.84 30.58
C LEU A 597 -11.11 24.62 31.50
N TYR A 598 -12.36 24.86 31.08
CA TYR A 598 -13.37 25.51 31.92
C TYR A 598 -13.53 24.82 33.27
N THR A 599 -13.59 23.48 33.27
CA THR A 599 -13.73 22.68 34.49
C THR A 599 -12.50 22.80 35.40
N VAL A 600 -11.30 22.76 34.82
CA VAL A 600 -10.03 22.93 35.54
C VAL A 600 -9.96 24.31 36.20
N LEU A 601 -10.27 25.37 35.45
CA LEU A 601 -10.26 26.75 35.95
C LEU A 601 -11.28 26.98 37.06
N CYS A 602 -12.52 26.50 36.89
CA CYS A 602 -13.55 26.58 37.92
C CYS A 602 -13.13 25.90 39.22
N LYS A 603 -12.54 24.69 39.14
CA LYS A 603 -12.01 23.98 40.31
C LYS A 603 -10.82 24.70 40.93
N HIS A 604 -9.93 25.25 40.12
CA HIS A 604 -8.76 25.98 40.58
C HIS A 604 -9.18 27.23 41.35
N LEU A 605 -10.01 28.10 40.77
CA LEU A 605 -10.47 29.34 41.41
C LEU A 605 -11.17 29.08 42.75
N LYS A 606 -12.05 28.07 42.83
CA LYS A 606 -12.75 27.69 44.07
C LYS A 606 -11.80 27.19 45.19
N ARG A 607 -10.57 26.80 44.86
CA ARG A 607 -9.55 26.32 45.83
C ARG A 607 -8.57 27.40 46.26
N GLN A 608 -8.53 28.54 45.56
CA GLN A 608 -7.63 29.65 45.89
C GLN A 608 -8.15 30.48 47.05
N ILE A 609 -7.26 31.28 47.65
CA ILE A 609 -7.62 32.35 48.57
C ILE A 609 -7.32 33.67 47.86
N ILE A 610 -8.36 34.45 47.58
CA ILE A 610 -8.28 35.61 46.68
C ILE A 610 -8.53 36.89 47.49
N SER A 611 -7.60 37.83 47.45
CA SER A 611 -7.79 39.17 48.03
C SER A 611 -8.52 40.11 47.06
N ILE A 612 -9.06 41.23 47.57
CA ILE A 612 -9.73 42.24 46.72
C ILE A 612 -8.78 42.74 45.62
N THR A 613 -7.53 43.03 45.97
CA THR A 613 -6.48 43.42 45.02
C THR A 613 -6.16 42.30 44.04
N GLY A 614 -6.05 41.05 44.51
CA GLY A 614 -5.84 39.87 43.67
C GLY A 614 -7.02 39.55 42.74
N GLY A 615 -8.23 40.00 43.07
CA GLY A 615 -9.41 39.89 42.22
C GLY A 615 -9.24 40.57 40.85
N PHE A 616 -8.50 41.68 40.80
CA PHE A 616 -8.16 42.32 39.52
C PHE A 616 -7.22 41.45 38.67
N GLN A 617 -6.27 40.75 39.30
CA GLN A 617 -5.41 39.78 38.60
C GLN A 617 -6.22 38.59 38.06
N VAL A 618 -7.18 38.08 38.83
CA VAL A 618 -8.13 37.04 38.37
C VAL A 618 -8.90 37.51 37.13
N ILE A 619 -9.37 38.76 37.11
CA ILE A 619 -10.04 39.33 35.94
C ILE A 619 -9.10 39.39 34.73
N CYS A 620 -7.82 39.77 34.93
CA CYS A 620 -6.81 39.78 33.86
C CYS A 620 -6.61 38.38 33.26
N ASP A 621 -6.43 37.37 34.10
CA ASP A 621 -6.27 35.97 33.65
C ASP A 621 -7.52 35.46 32.93
N LEU A 622 -8.72 35.70 33.49
CA LEU A 622 -9.98 35.30 32.87
C LEU A 622 -10.23 35.98 31.52
N ASN A 623 -9.78 37.22 31.35
CA ASN A 623 -9.79 37.90 30.06
C ASN A 623 -8.86 37.21 29.06
N HIS A 624 -7.67 36.81 29.49
CA HIS A 624 -6.70 36.13 28.63
C HIS A 624 -7.19 34.73 28.21
N TYR A 625 -7.77 33.95 29.13
CA TYR A 625 -8.42 32.68 28.82
C TYR A 625 -9.61 32.88 27.87
N PHE A 626 -10.44 33.91 28.09
CA PHE A 626 -11.56 34.21 27.20
C PHE A 626 -11.08 34.53 25.77
N GLN A 627 -10.04 35.35 25.61
CA GLN A 627 -9.46 35.67 24.30
C GLN A 627 -8.94 34.43 23.57
N PHE A 628 -8.31 33.50 24.30
CA PHE A 628 -7.91 32.21 23.74
C PHE A 628 -9.11 31.41 23.23
N ILE A 629 -10.16 31.25 24.05
CA ILE A 629 -11.37 30.50 23.69
C ILE A 629 -12.16 31.14 22.55
N GLU A 630 -12.23 32.46 22.51
CA GLU A 630 -12.84 33.21 21.40
C GLU A 630 -12.14 32.89 20.06
N GLY A 631 -10.82 32.71 20.09
CA GLY A 631 -10.02 32.28 18.95
C GLY A 631 -10.38 30.90 18.40
N LEU A 632 -10.88 29.99 19.25
CA LEU A 632 -11.32 28.64 18.85
C LEU A 632 -12.66 28.65 18.09
N ARG A 633 -13.38 29.78 18.10
CA ARG A 633 -14.66 29.99 17.40
C ARG A 633 -15.78 29.01 17.76
N GLN A 634 -15.81 28.54 19.02
CA GLN A 634 -16.84 27.63 19.52
C GLN A 634 -17.91 28.40 20.34
N PRO A 635 -19.15 28.60 19.82
CA PRO A 635 -20.15 29.45 20.46
C PRO A 635 -20.56 29.00 21.88
N SER A 636 -20.67 27.68 22.09
CA SER A 636 -20.99 27.08 23.38
C SER A 636 -19.96 27.43 24.45
N LEU A 637 -18.68 27.38 24.10
CA LEU A 637 -17.56 27.73 24.97
C LEU A 637 -17.45 29.23 25.19
N THR A 638 -17.57 30.05 24.14
CA THR A 638 -17.51 31.51 24.24
C THR A 638 -18.54 32.03 25.24
N ALA A 639 -19.78 31.51 25.19
CA ALA A 639 -20.82 31.87 26.16
C ALA A 639 -20.41 31.54 27.61
N ARG A 640 -19.88 30.33 27.85
CA ARG A 640 -19.44 29.89 29.20
C ARG A 640 -18.28 30.70 29.73
N PHE A 641 -17.27 30.96 28.91
CA PHE A 641 -16.12 31.77 29.33
C PHE A 641 -16.51 33.25 29.49
N ALA A 642 -17.48 33.76 28.72
CA ALA A 642 -18.03 35.09 28.96
C ALA A 642 -18.70 35.19 30.34
N ALA A 643 -19.46 34.17 30.74
CA ALA A 643 -20.03 34.08 32.07
C ALA A 643 -18.93 33.96 33.15
N LEU A 644 -17.93 33.11 32.96
CA LEU A 644 -16.81 32.98 33.91
C LEU A 644 -16.04 34.29 34.10
N LYS A 645 -15.78 35.01 33.00
CA LYS A 645 -15.19 36.36 33.02
C LYS A 645 -16.01 37.33 33.85
N ARG A 646 -17.34 37.28 33.80
CA ARG A 646 -18.21 38.11 34.65
C ARG A 646 -18.13 37.71 36.13
N ILE A 647 -17.98 36.43 36.45
CA ILE A 647 -17.78 35.96 37.85
C ILE A 647 -16.52 36.58 38.49
N GLY A 648 -15.51 36.96 37.70
CA GLY A 648 -14.35 37.71 38.21
C GLY A 648 -14.72 38.97 39.00
N SER A 649 -15.87 39.61 38.69
CA SER A 649 -16.36 40.78 39.43
C SER A 649 -16.73 40.49 40.89
N LEU A 650 -17.04 39.24 41.25
CA LEU A 650 -17.34 38.84 42.63
C LEU A 650 -16.14 39.00 43.57
N TYR A 651 -14.91 39.07 43.04
CA TYR A 651 -13.69 39.20 43.84
C TYR A 651 -13.29 40.65 44.13
N ILE A 652 -13.86 41.63 43.43
CA ILE A 652 -13.46 43.05 43.57
C ILE A 652 -14.46 43.89 44.38
N VAL A 653 -15.70 43.44 44.54
CA VAL A 653 -16.73 44.18 45.28
C VAL A 653 -16.49 44.04 46.78
N SER A 654 -16.57 45.16 47.51
CA SER A 654 -16.28 45.23 48.95
C SER A 654 -17.53 45.14 49.83
N GLU A 655 -18.70 45.53 49.32
CA GLU A 655 -19.93 45.57 50.12
C GLU A 655 -20.71 44.24 50.09
N PRO A 656 -20.97 43.58 51.25
CA PRO A 656 -21.62 42.27 51.30
C PRO A 656 -23.05 42.25 50.73
N LYS A 657 -23.80 43.35 50.87
CA LYS A 657 -25.16 43.47 50.32
C LYS A 657 -25.17 43.50 48.80
N GLU A 658 -24.17 44.13 48.19
CA GLU A 658 -24.02 44.15 46.72
C GLU A 658 -23.62 42.77 46.20
N LEU A 659 -22.72 42.06 46.89
CA LEU A 659 -22.34 40.69 46.55
C LEU A 659 -23.54 39.73 46.57
N ALA A 660 -24.39 39.80 47.59
CA ALA A 660 -25.61 38.98 47.68
C ALA A 660 -26.56 39.24 46.50
N LYS A 661 -26.77 40.51 46.14
CA LYS A 661 -27.58 40.90 44.98
C LYS A 661 -26.98 40.41 43.66
N MET A 662 -25.66 40.51 43.51
CA MET A 662 -24.94 40.03 42.32
C MET A 662 -25.04 38.51 42.15
N VAL A 663 -25.00 37.74 43.24
CA VAL A 663 -25.18 36.29 43.18
C VAL A 663 -26.62 35.88 42.85
N GLN A 664 -27.60 36.64 43.33
CA GLN A 664 -29.01 36.42 43.00
C GLN A 664 -29.38 36.88 41.58
N ASP A 665 -28.58 37.75 40.97
CA ASP A 665 -28.82 38.28 39.63
C ASP A 665 -28.47 37.24 38.54
N PRO A 666 -29.47 36.63 37.87
CA PRO A 666 -29.21 35.64 36.83
C PRO A 666 -28.55 36.24 35.59
N THR A 667 -28.58 37.56 35.41
CA THR A 667 -27.99 38.23 34.26
C THR A 667 -26.47 38.32 34.36
N LEU A 668 -25.89 38.23 35.56
CA LEU A 668 -24.45 38.29 35.77
C LEU A 668 -23.71 37.18 35.02
N SER A 669 -24.25 35.96 35.04
CA SER A 669 -23.70 34.79 34.34
C SER A 669 -24.40 34.51 32.99
N HIS A 670 -25.23 35.43 32.49
CA HIS A 670 -26.12 35.22 31.33
C HIS A 670 -27.01 33.95 31.46
N GLY A 671 -27.39 33.59 32.69
CA GLY A 671 -28.17 32.39 32.98
C GLY A 671 -27.43 31.06 32.86
N ILE A 672 -26.10 31.07 32.67
CA ILE A 672 -25.29 29.86 32.50
C ILE A 672 -24.97 29.19 33.83
N MET A 673 -24.68 29.98 34.88
CA MET A 673 -24.36 29.48 36.21
C MET A 673 -25.52 29.76 37.16
N ARG A 674 -25.82 28.79 38.02
CA ARG A 674 -26.85 28.94 39.05
C ARG A 674 -26.32 29.78 40.22
N PRO A 675 -27.20 30.46 40.98
CA PRO A 675 -26.79 31.22 42.16
C PRO A 675 -25.97 30.40 43.17
N GLU A 676 -26.28 29.11 43.33
CA GLU A 676 -25.56 28.21 44.24
C GLU A 676 -24.11 27.98 43.77
N GLU A 677 -23.91 27.83 42.46
CA GLU A 677 -22.58 27.66 41.87
C GLU A 677 -21.75 28.96 42.00
N MET A 678 -22.39 30.12 41.83
CA MET A 678 -21.77 31.43 42.00
C MET A 678 -21.37 31.68 43.46
N TYR A 679 -22.20 31.24 44.41
CA TYR A 679 -21.90 31.29 45.84
C TYR A 679 -20.66 30.46 46.19
N GLU A 680 -20.41 29.32 45.54
CA GLU A 680 -19.18 28.55 45.75
C GLU A 680 -17.91 29.32 45.38
N PHE A 681 -17.96 30.21 44.38
CA PHE A 681 -16.83 31.07 44.03
C PHE A 681 -16.57 32.14 45.10
N LEU A 682 -17.61 32.67 45.76
CA LEU A 682 -17.44 33.63 46.86
C LEU A 682 -16.62 33.06 48.02
N ARG A 683 -16.72 31.74 48.27
CA ARG A 683 -15.98 31.07 49.35
C ARG A 683 -14.46 31.15 49.20
N ALA A 684 -13.97 31.42 47.99
CA ALA A 684 -12.55 31.60 47.71
C ALA A 684 -12.02 32.98 48.14
N ARG A 685 -12.89 33.93 48.52
CA ARG A 685 -12.45 35.25 49.00
C ARG A 685 -11.75 35.16 50.35
N CYS A 686 -10.70 35.96 50.55
CA CYS A 686 -9.95 35.98 51.81
C CYS A 686 -10.78 36.48 53.01
N ASP A 687 -11.75 37.35 52.77
CA ASP A 687 -12.64 37.95 53.77
C ASP A 687 -13.96 37.19 53.95
N PHE A 688 -14.17 36.08 53.23
CA PHE A 688 -15.45 35.36 53.17
C PHE A 688 -16.01 35.05 54.56
N LYS A 689 -15.21 34.49 55.47
CA LYS A 689 -15.65 34.12 56.83
C LYS A 689 -16.17 35.31 57.64
N THR A 690 -15.71 36.52 57.35
CA THR A 690 -16.16 37.74 58.03
C THR A 690 -17.48 38.25 57.45
N ILE A 691 -17.70 38.06 56.15
CA ILE A 691 -18.87 38.57 55.43
C ILE A 691 -19.98 37.52 55.25
N GLU A 692 -19.71 36.24 55.49
CA GLU A 692 -20.62 35.09 55.30
C GLU A 692 -21.99 35.33 55.94
N SER A 693 -22.05 35.68 57.23
CA SER A 693 -23.32 35.94 57.93
C SER A 693 -24.12 37.09 57.33
N ASN A 694 -23.47 38.10 56.75
CA ASN A 694 -24.16 39.23 56.13
C ASN A 694 -24.70 38.85 54.74
N ILE A 695 -23.95 38.05 54.00
CA ILE A 695 -24.36 37.53 52.69
C ILE A 695 -25.53 36.56 52.87
N ASP A 696 -25.45 35.62 53.82
CA ASP A 696 -26.49 34.64 54.08
C ASP A 696 -27.79 35.28 54.58
N ALA A 697 -27.68 36.32 55.43
CA ALA A 697 -28.83 37.08 55.89
C ALA A 697 -29.55 37.80 54.74
N GLU A 698 -28.81 38.36 53.79
CA GLU A 698 -29.38 39.02 52.61
C GLU A 698 -29.89 38.00 51.58
N MET A 699 -29.20 36.86 51.42
CA MET A 699 -29.55 35.84 50.43
C MET A 699 -30.74 34.97 50.81
N TYR A 700 -30.81 34.56 52.08
CA TYR A 700 -31.80 33.61 52.58
C TYR A 700 -32.79 34.23 53.57
N GLY A 701 -32.60 35.50 53.95
CA GLY A 701 -33.43 36.18 54.94
C GLY A 701 -33.22 35.67 56.37
N ILE A 702 -32.19 34.85 56.62
CA ILE A 702 -31.93 34.24 57.93
C ILE A 702 -31.14 35.21 58.79
N LYS A 703 -31.79 35.84 59.76
CA LYS A 703 -31.10 36.66 60.75
C LYS A 703 -30.88 35.83 62.01
N ILE A 704 -29.75 35.12 62.07
CA ILE A 704 -29.42 34.18 63.18
C ILE A 704 -29.58 34.81 64.57
N ARG A 705 -29.34 36.13 64.72
CA ARG A 705 -29.54 36.87 65.99
C ARG A 705 -30.99 37.25 66.32
N GLU A 706 -31.89 37.29 65.34
CA GLU A 706 -33.31 37.65 65.51
C GLU A 706 -34.22 36.39 65.49
N ASP A 707 -33.86 35.37 64.70
CA ASP A 707 -34.73 34.21 64.41
C ASP A 707 -34.46 32.98 65.30
N CYS A 708 -33.38 32.95 66.07
CA CYS A 708 -33.03 31.88 67.01
C CYS A 708 -32.89 32.41 68.44
N VAL A 709 -34.02 32.81 69.03
CA VAL A 709 -34.14 32.91 70.48
C VAL A 709 -34.64 31.56 70.98
N ILE A 710 -33.80 30.80 71.67
CA ILE A 710 -34.28 29.68 72.49
C ILE A 710 -34.96 30.33 73.71
N VAL A 711 -36.29 30.34 73.70
CA VAL A 711 -37.13 30.79 74.83
C VAL A 711 -37.13 29.74 75.93
#